data_AF-A0A9P7K0T0-F1
#
_entry.id   AF-A0A9P7K0T0-F1
#
_cell.length_a   1.000
_cell.length_b   1.000
_cell.length_c   1.000
_cell.angle_alpha   90.00
_cell.angle_beta   90.00
_cell.angle_gamma   90.00
#
_symmetry.space_group_name_H-M   'P 1'
#
loop_
_entity.id
_entity.type
_entity.pdbx_description
1 polymer ?
#
loop_
_entity_poly.entity_id
_entity_poly.type
_entity_poly.pdbx_seq_one_letter_code
_entity_poly.pdbx_strand_id
1 'polypeptide(L)'
;MSPAGETGTSSTPPRANASNQGGSKLESTPNSRGASVVSENISLVGVQVKEVRPWIQRDIEQAKQCKVDAMLQALLQRASCAPETKQPELLQKCLKGVLPVCNGQVSAGGISSSGIGTALKEYVSPGVENNLYGPFIEATNIALACLDEIKVDGMGVPVTTVDMICQQNDMPMYQTHQKLKSTRKPDALILPLNSACAPFKDEKGGKKSKQKSKQKDNEKGNTKYDEKHDTKRKAHMVKDAKEKPPTPFLWADVLACIEFKRKTKGIKAPPSAYTAADYVPTKPEYLPVDHLKAQSPAPDPSQTPATQPASDTAPVRSSGFAAAQTSKGGSSSKRKAADTLQSAAKKPKVNPDEPDVTVQTGLYAAEMFAANLAVHHLINFIIIDDVIWTWYYDRQGTVQSSGINFIQDLPRFMVLLYALQRFKVHDWGRDKDFLPVEVEGKQCHEFKIKDEDLGTVDLLLHSSHDDRVTHYGLQGRATNVVPVTSEALTKKYGNLQDGMVAKIFWGEADRTSEPEILKKVEEIAKRHATVQGHVPQLLWHHAFTNPTSAIREALGVLEPTTGSRVLYILVFRKLKPITELHDNELFDVWYQCILCHLTLWKEGVYHRDVSPGNLMWYRKDGKLFGVLNDYDLSSLADDPGPRGNERTGTVPFMALDLLTEQAQRGEVKHLYRHDLESFVWVFTWISLRYDNGKLLPGSHPIDAWATFDAVTCGEKKQAFLNYLQHFRPSHKKSVIWRFIVACFHVLDTEAYNRRKQWRELLIQADDSDEETDDEESASNMDDLLGKFTGNIAWVKLSNAFRSQ
;
A
#
# COMPACT_ATOMS: atom_id res chain seq x y z
N MET A 1 69.86 -8.63 -9.54
CA MET A 1 71.06 -8.56 -8.70
C MET A 1 70.76 -7.61 -7.55
N SER A 2 70.69 -8.12 -6.33
CA SER A 2 70.88 -7.33 -5.11
C SER A 2 72.21 -7.77 -4.50
N PRO A 3 73.00 -6.87 -3.87
CA PRO A 3 72.91 -6.68 -2.40
C PRO A 3 73.15 -5.20 -1.94
N ALA A 4 72.51 -4.70 -0.87
CA ALA A 4 72.87 -4.71 0.58
C ALA A 4 74.09 -3.82 0.94
N GLY A 5 74.26 -3.12 2.07
CA GLY A 5 73.51 -2.78 3.31
C GLY A 5 73.85 -1.30 3.67
N GLU A 6 73.61 -0.65 4.81
CA GLU A 6 73.59 -1.04 6.23
C GLU A 6 72.91 0.06 7.11
N THR A 7 72.26 -0.40 8.19
CA THR A 7 72.15 0.11 9.58
C THR A 7 71.77 1.58 9.93
N GLY A 8 70.81 1.72 10.86
CA GLY A 8 70.67 2.94 11.70
C GLY A 8 69.37 3.11 12.51
N THR A 9 69.28 2.43 13.67
CA THR A 9 68.64 2.82 14.96
C THR A 9 67.29 3.57 15.06
N SER A 10 66.29 2.88 15.64
CA SER A 10 65.42 3.26 16.78
C SER A 10 64.99 4.73 16.96
N SER A 11 63.71 5.02 16.67
CA SER A 11 62.85 5.81 17.57
C SER A 11 61.36 5.60 17.23
N THR A 12 60.56 5.28 18.24
CA THR A 12 59.10 5.16 18.18
C THR A 12 58.46 6.55 18.01
N PRO A 13 57.52 6.76 17.07
CA PRO A 13 56.64 7.92 17.09
C PRO A 13 55.22 7.59 17.58
N PRO A 14 54.45 8.61 18.00
CA PRO A 14 53.32 8.45 18.91
C PRO A 14 52.00 8.17 18.21
N ARG A 15 51.11 7.58 19.01
CA ARG A 15 49.68 7.37 18.83
C ARG A 15 49.00 8.63 18.25
N ALA A 16 48.54 8.56 16.99
CA ALA A 16 47.67 9.56 16.40
C ALA A 16 46.21 9.29 16.85
N ASN A 17 45.62 10.30 17.48
CA ASN A 17 44.22 10.33 17.89
C ASN A 17 43.30 10.12 16.67
N ALA A 18 42.58 9.00 16.67
CA ALA A 18 41.41 8.81 15.81
C ALA A 18 40.32 9.79 16.27
N SER A 19 40.25 10.94 15.61
CA SER A 19 39.06 11.77 15.63
C SER A 19 37.98 11.05 14.83
N ASN A 20 36.88 10.74 15.51
CA ASN A 20 35.63 10.30 14.92
C ASN A 20 35.20 11.29 13.82
N GLN A 21 35.53 10.99 12.56
CA GLN A 21 34.72 11.48 11.45
C GLN A 21 33.50 10.58 11.39
N GLY A 22 32.40 11.07 11.96
CA GLY A 22 31.08 10.51 11.76
C GLY A 22 30.81 10.45 10.27
N GLY A 23 30.73 9.23 9.72
CA GLY A 23 30.31 9.00 8.36
C GLY A 23 28.98 9.70 8.13
N SER A 24 28.95 10.63 7.18
CA SER A 24 27.70 11.16 6.65
C SER A 24 26.92 9.98 6.10
N LYS A 25 25.83 9.62 6.78
CA LYS A 25 24.82 8.71 6.25
C LYS A 25 24.29 9.36 4.97
N LEU A 26 24.82 8.91 3.85
CA LEU A 26 24.35 9.23 2.51
C LEU A 26 23.00 8.51 2.34
N GLU A 27 21.90 9.27 2.36
CA GLU A 27 20.58 8.76 2.00
C GLU A 27 20.44 8.95 0.49
N SER A 28 20.10 7.90 -0.27
CA SER A 28 19.86 8.00 -1.72
C SER A 28 18.55 7.31 -2.12
N THR A 29 17.83 7.96 -3.04
CA THR A 29 16.67 7.48 -3.82
C THR A 29 15.57 6.66 -3.12
N PRO A 30 14.55 7.32 -2.54
CA PRO A 30 13.30 6.62 -2.21
C PRO A 30 11.96 7.16 -2.78
N ASN A 31 11.94 8.10 -3.75
CA ASN A 31 10.73 8.95 -3.90
C ASN A 31 10.04 9.00 -5.29
N SER A 32 10.36 8.14 -6.26
CA SER A 32 9.57 8.04 -7.50
C SER A 32 8.31 7.20 -7.26
N ARG A 33 7.19 7.86 -7.01
CA ARG A 33 5.87 7.25 -6.85
C ARG A 33 4.88 8.17 -7.54
N GLY A 34 4.38 7.75 -8.70
CA GLY A 34 3.28 8.47 -9.32
C GLY A 34 2.06 8.53 -8.39
N ALA A 35 1.13 9.46 -8.65
CA ALA A 35 -0.10 9.70 -7.88
C ALA A 35 -1.42 9.12 -8.46
N SER A 36 -2.05 8.18 -7.75
CA SER A 36 -3.44 7.74 -7.96
C SER A 36 -4.22 7.92 -6.65
N VAL A 37 -4.90 9.06 -6.61
CA VAL A 37 -6.04 9.50 -5.81
C VAL A 37 -6.16 9.00 -4.37
N VAL A 38 -5.54 9.86 -3.54
CA VAL A 38 -5.96 10.24 -2.20
C VAL A 38 -5.36 9.21 -1.19
N SER A 39 -5.31 7.90 -1.49
CA SER A 39 -4.56 6.90 -0.66
C SER A 39 -3.04 6.85 -0.87
N GLU A 40 -2.54 7.28 -2.04
CA GLU A 40 -1.10 7.20 -2.38
C GLU A 40 -0.27 8.43 -1.92
N ASN A 41 -0.90 9.47 -1.34
CA ASN A 41 -0.21 10.67 -0.82
C ASN A 41 0.66 10.42 0.42
N ILE A 42 0.82 9.16 0.83
CA ILE A 42 1.57 8.67 2.01
C ILE A 42 3.07 9.02 1.98
N SER A 43 3.60 9.51 0.84
CA SER A 43 5.04 9.72 0.64
C SER A 43 5.41 11.06 0.02
N LEU A 44 4.66 12.12 0.34
CA LEU A 44 5.18 13.46 0.13
C LEU A 44 6.37 13.70 1.06
N VAL A 45 7.51 14.00 0.43
CA VAL A 45 8.82 14.02 1.07
C VAL A 45 8.79 14.83 2.37
N GLY A 46 8.92 14.12 3.50
CA GLY A 46 9.00 14.70 4.84
C GLY A 46 7.69 14.87 5.61
N VAL A 47 6.53 14.47 5.09
CA VAL A 47 5.27 14.51 5.83
C VAL A 47 4.97 13.13 6.43
N GLN A 48 5.11 13.00 7.75
CA GLN A 48 4.68 11.81 8.48
C GLN A 48 3.15 11.80 8.56
N VAL A 49 2.47 11.10 7.64
CA VAL A 49 1.03 10.84 7.79
C VAL A 49 0.86 9.92 9.01
N LYS A 50 0.36 10.48 10.11
CA LYS A 50 0.23 9.76 11.38
C LYS A 50 -0.86 8.67 11.35
N GLU A 51 -1.78 8.69 10.37
CA GLU A 51 -2.92 7.77 10.35
C GLU A 51 -3.44 7.48 8.94
N VAL A 52 -3.35 6.21 8.50
CA VAL A 52 -3.89 5.75 7.20
C VAL A 52 -5.36 5.27 7.27
N ARG A 53 -5.98 5.29 8.46
CA ARG A 53 -7.29 4.66 8.69
C ARG A 53 -8.41 5.18 7.78
N PRO A 54 -8.56 6.50 7.51
CA PRO A 54 -9.63 6.98 6.64
C PRO A 54 -9.59 6.39 5.22
N TRP A 55 -8.37 6.14 4.70
CA TRP A 55 -8.15 5.55 3.38
C TRP A 55 -8.58 4.09 3.34
N ILE A 56 -8.11 3.33 4.33
CA ILE A 56 -8.48 1.94 4.49
C ILE A 56 -10.00 1.83 4.65
N GLN A 57 -10.61 2.71 5.43
CA GLN A 57 -12.06 2.75 5.58
C GLN A 57 -12.77 2.97 4.23
N ARG A 58 -12.39 4.00 3.47
CA ARG A 58 -12.94 4.25 2.12
C ARG A 58 -12.81 3.03 1.19
N ASP A 59 -11.63 2.41 1.17
CA ASP A 59 -11.35 1.26 0.30
C ASP A 59 -12.18 0.01 0.70
N ILE A 60 -12.45 -0.15 2.01
CA ILE A 60 -13.31 -1.22 2.55
C ILE A 60 -14.79 -0.94 2.27
N GLU A 61 -15.25 0.31 2.38
CA GLU A 61 -16.61 0.73 2.04
C GLU A 61 -16.97 0.46 0.57
N GLN A 62 -15.96 0.43 -0.31
CA GLN A 62 -16.11 0.14 -1.74
C GLN A 62 -15.96 -1.34 -2.09
N ALA A 63 -15.84 -2.23 -1.09
CA ALA A 63 -15.65 -3.66 -1.32
C ALA A 63 -16.77 -4.25 -2.17
N LYS A 64 -16.40 -4.99 -3.21
CA LYS A 64 -17.36 -5.76 -4.02
C LYS A 64 -17.83 -6.97 -3.21
N GLN A 65 -19.00 -7.47 -3.54
CA GLN A 65 -19.61 -8.61 -2.84
C GLN A 65 -19.78 -9.79 -3.78
N CYS A 66 -19.60 -11.01 -3.27
CA CYS A 66 -19.85 -12.25 -4.00
C CYS A 66 -20.54 -13.29 -3.12
N LYS A 67 -21.21 -14.28 -3.70
CA LYS A 67 -21.78 -15.40 -2.94
C LYS A 67 -20.65 -16.31 -2.45
N VAL A 68 -20.83 -16.91 -1.29
CA VAL A 68 -19.84 -17.83 -0.71
C VAL A 68 -19.51 -19.00 -1.64
N ASP A 69 -20.51 -19.59 -2.31
CA ASP A 69 -20.26 -20.71 -3.23
C ASP A 69 -19.42 -20.28 -4.44
N ALA A 70 -19.55 -19.04 -4.90
CA ALA A 70 -18.68 -18.49 -5.95
C ALA A 70 -17.24 -18.31 -5.44
N MET A 71 -17.06 -17.79 -4.22
CA MET A 71 -15.74 -17.69 -3.58
C MET A 71 -15.10 -19.07 -3.40
N LEU A 72 -15.84 -20.06 -2.88
CA LEU A 72 -15.34 -21.42 -2.71
C LEU A 72 -14.98 -22.07 -4.05
N GLN A 73 -15.78 -21.86 -5.10
CA GLN A 73 -15.46 -22.35 -6.45
C GLN A 73 -14.16 -21.75 -6.96
N ALA A 74 -13.95 -20.44 -6.81
CA ALA A 74 -12.71 -19.78 -7.23
C ALA A 74 -11.49 -20.27 -6.44
N LEU A 75 -11.60 -20.45 -5.12
CA LEU A 75 -10.52 -20.98 -4.28
C LEU A 75 -10.23 -22.46 -4.61
N LEU A 76 -11.26 -23.28 -4.82
CA LEU A 76 -11.08 -24.68 -5.23
C LEU A 76 -10.42 -24.79 -6.61
N GLN A 77 -10.80 -23.93 -7.55
CA GLN A 77 -10.18 -23.88 -8.87
C GLN A 77 -8.68 -23.57 -8.76
N ARG A 78 -8.31 -22.64 -7.87
CA ARG A 78 -6.90 -22.31 -7.59
C ARG A 78 -6.14 -23.48 -6.97
N ALA A 79 -6.77 -24.24 -6.08
CA ALA A 79 -6.20 -25.44 -5.45
C ALA A 79 -6.21 -26.70 -6.36
N SER A 80 -6.88 -26.65 -7.51
CA SER A 80 -7.09 -27.79 -8.40
C SER A 80 -5.80 -28.20 -9.11
N CYS A 81 -5.60 -29.51 -9.27
CA CYS A 81 -4.56 -30.06 -10.16
C CYS A 81 -5.09 -30.41 -11.56
N ALA A 82 -6.41 -30.30 -11.75
CA ALA A 82 -7.11 -30.57 -13.01
C ALA A 82 -7.96 -29.34 -13.39
N PRO A 83 -7.35 -28.33 -14.05
CA PRO A 83 -8.01 -27.05 -14.34
C PRO A 83 -9.25 -27.18 -15.24
N GLU A 84 -9.38 -28.29 -15.97
CA GLU A 84 -10.52 -28.65 -16.84
C GLU A 84 -11.83 -28.93 -16.07
N THR A 85 -11.76 -29.18 -14.75
CA THR A 85 -12.94 -29.57 -13.96
C THR A 85 -13.86 -28.36 -13.79
N LYS A 86 -15.08 -28.44 -14.34
CA LYS A 86 -16.03 -27.32 -14.30
C LYS A 86 -16.52 -27.02 -12.87
N GLN A 87 -16.42 -25.76 -12.47
CA GLN A 87 -17.21 -25.21 -11.37
C GLN A 87 -18.65 -25.09 -11.90
N PRO A 88 -19.67 -25.78 -11.34
CA PRO A 88 -19.91 -26.01 -9.91
C PRO A 88 -19.71 -27.45 -9.41
N GLU A 89 -19.39 -28.40 -10.29
CA GLU A 89 -19.32 -29.83 -9.95
C GLU A 89 -18.23 -30.13 -8.91
N LEU A 90 -17.09 -29.44 -9.01
CA LEU A 90 -15.98 -29.62 -8.06
C LEU A 90 -16.39 -29.25 -6.63
N LEU A 91 -17.11 -28.14 -6.45
CA LEU A 91 -17.63 -27.74 -5.14
C LEU A 91 -18.54 -28.83 -4.55
N GLN A 92 -19.44 -29.38 -5.35
CA GLN A 92 -20.35 -30.45 -4.89
C GLN A 92 -19.62 -31.74 -4.53
N LYS A 93 -18.58 -32.11 -5.27
CA LYS A 93 -17.70 -33.24 -4.93
C LYS A 93 -16.99 -32.98 -3.60
N CYS A 94 -16.43 -31.78 -3.40
CA CYS A 94 -15.77 -31.40 -2.16
C CYS A 94 -16.73 -31.40 -0.96
N LEU A 95 -17.94 -30.82 -1.10
CA LEU A 95 -18.97 -30.81 -0.06
C LEU A 95 -19.33 -32.23 0.40
N LYS A 96 -19.46 -33.18 -0.53
CA LYS A 96 -19.69 -34.59 -0.20
C LYS A 96 -18.45 -35.24 0.41
N GLY A 97 -17.26 -34.94 -0.11
CA GLY A 97 -15.98 -35.50 0.34
C GLY A 97 -15.61 -35.15 1.77
N VAL A 98 -16.03 -33.98 2.27
CA VAL A 98 -15.73 -33.54 3.65
C VAL A 98 -16.75 -34.04 4.70
N LEU A 99 -17.87 -34.64 4.29
CA LEU A 99 -18.91 -35.12 5.23
C LEU A 99 -18.39 -36.14 6.26
N PRO A 100 -17.50 -37.09 5.93
CA PRO A 100 -16.93 -37.99 6.92
C PRO A 100 -16.18 -37.25 8.03
N VAL A 101 -15.47 -36.15 7.70
CA VAL A 101 -14.80 -35.29 8.70
C VAL A 101 -15.84 -34.54 9.54
N CYS A 102 -16.85 -33.95 8.91
CA CYS A 102 -17.92 -33.21 9.60
C CYS A 102 -18.66 -34.10 10.62
N ASN A 103 -18.85 -35.38 10.29
CA ASN A 103 -19.60 -36.34 11.09
C ASN A 103 -18.73 -37.18 12.04
N GLY A 104 -17.44 -36.83 12.21
CA GLY A 104 -16.56 -37.48 13.19
C GLY A 104 -16.11 -38.89 12.82
N GLN A 105 -16.08 -39.22 11.53
CA GLN A 105 -15.83 -40.58 11.01
C GLN A 105 -14.37 -40.79 10.53
N VAL A 106 -13.53 -39.75 10.59
CA VAL A 106 -12.13 -39.76 10.14
C VAL A 106 -11.19 -39.65 11.32
N SER A 107 -10.05 -40.33 11.27
CA SER A 107 -8.95 -40.18 12.22
C SER A 107 -7.63 -40.12 11.47
N ALA A 108 -6.79 -39.14 11.81
CA ALA A 108 -5.48 -38.92 11.21
C ALA A 108 -4.43 -38.77 12.32
N GLY A 109 -3.40 -39.61 12.32
CA GLY A 109 -2.29 -39.47 13.27
C GLY A 109 -2.65 -39.57 14.76
N GLY A 110 -3.74 -40.25 15.11
CA GLY A 110 -4.28 -40.32 16.48
C GLY A 110 -5.21 -39.16 16.87
N ILE A 111 -5.47 -38.23 15.95
CA ILE A 111 -6.45 -37.14 16.10
C ILE A 111 -7.75 -37.59 15.44
N SER A 112 -8.85 -37.60 16.20
CA SER A 112 -10.19 -37.93 15.69
C SER A 112 -10.98 -36.69 15.30
N SER A 113 -11.60 -36.71 14.14
CA SER A 113 -12.52 -35.66 13.66
C SER A 113 -13.74 -35.46 14.58
N SER A 114 -14.08 -36.43 15.44
CA SER A 114 -15.10 -36.24 16.48
C SER A 114 -14.76 -35.11 17.46
N GLY A 115 -13.47 -34.79 17.61
CA GLY A 115 -13.00 -33.66 18.42
C GLY A 115 -13.48 -32.29 17.91
N ILE A 116 -13.76 -32.16 16.60
CA ILE A 116 -14.33 -30.92 16.02
C ILE A 116 -15.67 -30.62 16.69
N GLY A 117 -16.56 -31.61 16.75
CA GLY A 117 -17.87 -31.45 17.39
C GLY A 117 -17.77 -31.13 18.88
N THR A 118 -16.78 -31.69 19.58
CA THR A 118 -16.51 -31.37 21.01
C THR A 118 -16.05 -29.92 21.17
N ALA A 119 -15.07 -29.49 20.39
CA ALA A 119 -14.56 -28.13 20.43
C ALA A 119 -15.63 -27.09 20.04
N LEU A 120 -16.47 -27.37 19.04
CA LEU A 120 -17.58 -26.49 18.67
C LEU A 120 -18.67 -26.43 19.75
N LYS A 121 -18.92 -27.51 20.52
CA LYS A 121 -19.82 -27.46 21.69
C LYS A 121 -19.24 -26.57 22.78
N GLU A 122 -17.93 -26.60 22.99
CA GLU A 122 -17.25 -25.68 23.90
C GLU A 122 -17.36 -24.23 23.42
N TYR A 123 -17.14 -23.98 22.12
CA TYR A 123 -17.26 -22.66 21.49
C TYR A 123 -18.62 -21.99 21.75
N VAL A 124 -19.71 -22.77 21.66
CA VAL A 124 -21.08 -22.30 21.88
C VAL A 124 -21.36 -21.90 23.34
N SER A 125 -20.51 -22.31 24.28
CA SER A 125 -20.71 -22.02 25.70
C SER A 125 -20.73 -20.50 25.95
N PRO A 126 -21.64 -20.01 26.83
CA PRO A 126 -21.67 -18.60 27.19
C PRO A 126 -20.33 -18.15 27.78
N GLY A 127 -19.79 -17.03 27.29
CA GLY A 127 -18.48 -16.53 27.70
C GLY A 127 -18.15 -15.17 27.10
N VAL A 128 -16.93 -14.69 27.39
CA VAL A 128 -16.35 -13.52 26.72
C VAL A 128 -15.66 -13.93 25.42
N GLU A 129 -15.34 -12.95 24.57
CA GLU A 129 -14.70 -13.15 23.26
C GLU A 129 -13.41 -13.97 23.33
N ASN A 130 -12.49 -13.66 24.24
CA ASN A 130 -11.22 -14.38 24.39
C ASN A 130 -11.40 -15.89 24.66
N ASN A 131 -12.53 -16.31 25.22
CA ASN A 131 -12.80 -17.73 25.48
C ASN A 131 -13.21 -18.48 24.21
N LEU A 132 -13.49 -17.76 23.11
CA LEU A 132 -13.85 -18.33 21.81
C LEU A 132 -12.62 -18.82 21.03
N TYR A 133 -11.45 -18.24 21.27
CA TYR A 133 -10.27 -18.46 20.42
C TYR A 133 -9.79 -19.91 20.51
N GLY A 134 -9.59 -20.40 21.73
CA GLY A 134 -9.10 -21.75 22.00
C GLY A 134 -9.95 -22.85 21.34
N PRO A 135 -11.27 -22.90 21.57
CA PRO A 135 -12.14 -23.90 20.95
C PRO A 135 -12.19 -23.80 19.42
N PHE A 136 -12.20 -22.59 18.84
CA PHE A 136 -12.17 -22.43 17.38
C PHE A 136 -10.83 -22.91 16.78
N ILE A 137 -9.72 -22.55 17.40
CA ILE A 137 -8.37 -22.95 16.98
C ILE A 137 -8.24 -24.47 17.05
N GLU A 138 -8.74 -25.10 18.12
CA GLU A 138 -8.77 -26.55 18.24
C GLU A 138 -9.59 -27.21 17.14
N ALA A 139 -10.84 -26.76 16.93
CA ALA A 139 -11.70 -27.30 15.88
C ALA A 139 -11.04 -27.18 14.50
N THR A 140 -10.43 -26.03 14.21
CA THR A 140 -9.73 -25.75 12.95
C THR A 140 -8.52 -26.65 12.77
N ASN A 141 -7.66 -26.78 13.79
CA ASN A 141 -6.45 -27.60 13.67
C ASN A 141 -6.77 -29.11 13.61
N ILE A 142 -7.81 -29.58 14.31
CA ILE A 142 -8.32 -30.96 14.15
C ILE A 142 -8.85 -31.17 12.74
N ALA A 143 -9.60 -30.20 12.19
CA ALA A 143 -10.09 -30.24 10.83
C ALA A 143 -8.95 -30.34 9.82
N LEU A 144 -7.93 -29.47 9.92
CA LEU A 144 -6.76 -29.50 9.04
C LEU A 144 -6.05 -30.86 9.08
N ALA A 145 -5.85 -31.43 10.26
CA ALA A 145 -5.25 -32.77 10.39
C ALA A 145 -6.09 -33.86 9.70
N CYS A 146 -7.42 -33.81 9.83
CA CYS A 146 -8.30 -34.82 9.23
C CYS A 146 -8.53 -34.63 7.72
N LEU A 147 -8.49 -33.39 7.23
CA LEU A 147 -8.66 -33.06 5.80
C LEU A 147 -7.45 -33.47 4.95
N ASP A 148 -6.30 -33.74 5.59
CA ASP A 148 -5.09 -34.31 4.96
C ASP A 148 -5.39 -35.67 4.29
N GLU A 149 -6.26 -36.48 4.92
CA GLU A 149 -6.66 -37.81 4.44
C GLU A 149 -7.73 -37.78 3.35
N ILE A 150 -8.37 -36.62 3.12
CA ILE A 150 -9.50 -36.51 2.20
C ILE A 150 -9.02 -36.32 0.75
N LYS A 151 -9.44 -37.25 -0.11
CA LYS A 151 -9.13 -37.25 -1.55
C LYS A 151 -10.40 -37.01 -2.34
N VAL A 152 -10.36 -35.99 -3.18
CA VAL A 152 -11.45 -35.65 -4.10
C VAL A 152 -10.86 -35.57 -5.50
N ASP A 153 -11.51 -36.22 -6.47
CA ASP A 153 -11.07 -36.21 -7.87
C ASP A 153 -10.98 -34.77 -8.41
N GLY A 154 -9.81 -34.42 -8.96
CA GLY A 154 -9.48 -33.09 -9.48
C GLY A 154 -8.75 -32.18 -8.48
N MET A 155 -8.71 -32.55 -7.20
CA MET A 155 -8.02 -31.75 -6.18
C MET A 155 -6.57 -32.19 -5.99
N GLY A 156 -5.70 -31.21 -5.72
CA GLY A 156 -4.31 -31.47 -5.38
C GLY A 156 -4.13 -32.21 -4.06
N VAL A 157 -2.91 -32.70 -3.82
CA VAL A 157 -2.50 -33.19 -2.51
C VAL A 157 -2.09 -32.02 -1.60
N PRO A 158 -2.18 -32.18 -0.27
CA PRO A 158 -1.68 -31.19 0.68
C PRO A 158 -0.21 -30.82 0.44
N VAL A 159 0.11 -29.53 0.55
CA VAL A 159 1.43 -28.99 0.22
C VAL A 159 2.30 -28.93 1.49
N THR A 160 3.20 -29.90 1.66
CA THR A 160 4.02 -30.05 2.89
C THR A 160 4.89 -28.83 3.22
N THR A 161 5.31 -28.04 2.22
CA THR A 161 6.09 -26.81 2.45
C THR A 161 5.28 -25.67 3.06
N VAL A 162 3.94 -25.72 2.95
CA VAL A 162 3.00 -24.73 3.48
C VAL A 162 2.02 -25.40 4.42
N ASP A 163 2.39 -26.54 5.02
CA ASP A 163 1.59 -27.23 6.01
C ASP A 163 1.15 -26.20 7.07
N MET A 164 -0.15 -25.93 7.15
CA MET A 164 -0.64 -24.72 7.80
C MET A 164 -1.29 -25.02 9.15
N ILE A 165 -1.20 -24.07 10.06
CA ILE A 165 -1.79 -24.16 11.40
C ILE A 165 -2.48 -22.84 11.75
N CYS A 166 -3.60 -22.94 12.45
CA CYS A 166 -4.24 -21.80 13.09
C CYS A 166 -3.62 -21.60 14.47
N GLN A 167 -3.14 -20.39 14.76
CA GLN A 167 -2.39 -20.04 15.96
C GLN A 167 -3.01 -18.82 16.63
N GLN A 168 -3.21 -18.88 17.96
CA GLN A 168 -3.60 -17.70 18.74
C GLN A 168 -2.46 -16.69 18.76
N ASN A 169 -2.78 -15.41 18.54
CA ASN A 169 -1.80 -14.33 18.58
C ASN A 169 -2.07 -13.35 19.74
N ASP A 170 -1.39 -13.61 20.86
CA ASP A 170 -1.47 -12.74 22.04
C ASP A 170 -0.39 -11.64 22.08
N MET A 171 0.47 -11.56 21.06
CA MET A 171 1.57 -10.60 20.98
C MET A 171 1.33 -9.56 19.88
N PRO A 172 1.59 -8.25 20.14
CA PRO A 172 1.58 -7.26 19.09
C PRO A 172 2.68 -7.53 18.07
N MET A 173 2.31 -7.45 16.79
CA MET A 173 3.21 -7.52 15.65
C MET A 173 3.60 -6.11 15.21
N TYR A 174 4.78 -6.00 14.61
CA TYR A 174 5.38 -4.71 14.26
C TYR A 174 5.86 -4.69 12.81
N GLN A 175 5.77 -3.52 12.19
CA GLN A 175 6.34 -3.25 10.88
C GLN A 175 6.92 -1.84 10.86
N THR A 176 8.00 -1.64 10.11
CA THR A 176 8.58 -0.31 9.91
C THR A 176 8.26 0.18 8.50
N HIS A 177 7.60 1.32 8.41
CA HIS A 177 7.23 2.02 7.18
C HIS A 177 7.96 3.36 7.17
N GLN A 178 8.97 3.53 6.31
CA GLN A 178 9.68 4.81 6.17
C GLN A 178 10.13 5.41 7.52
N LYS A 179 10.78 4.59 8.36
CA LYS A 179 11.23 4.91 9.73
C LYS A 179 10.13 5.06 10.79
N LEU A 180 8.84 4.98 10.42
CA LEU A 180 7.73 4.91 11.37
C LEU A 180 7.39 3.46 11.70
N LYS A 181 7.15 3.17 12.98
CA LYS A 181 6.78 1.84 13.44
C LYS A 181 5.27 1.74 13.60
N SER A 182 4.62 0.82 12.90
CA SER A 182 3.24 0.43 13.16
C SER A 182 3.19 -0.75 14.13
N THR A 183 2.11 -0.81 14.91
CA THR A 183 1.81 -1.92 15.82
C THR A 183 0.39 -2.37 15.59
N ARG A 184 0.20 -3.67 15.44
CA ARG A 184 -1.11 -4.31 15.20
C ARG A 184 -1.14 -5.64 15.93
N LYS A 185 -2.32 -6.13 16.30
CA LYS A 185 -2.48 -7.40 17.03
C LYS A 185 -3.74 -8.11 16.52
N PRO A 186 -3.65 -8.90 15.45
CA PRO A 186 -4.72 -9.84 15.08
C PRO A 186 -4.94 -10.84 16.22
N ASP A 187 -6.16 -11.32 16.38
CA ASP A 187 -6.51 -12.30 17.42
C ASP A 187 -5.92 -13.70 17.14
N ALA A 188 -6.01 -14.15 15.89
CA ALA A 188 -5.40 -15.40 15.44
C ALA A 188 -4.81 -15.27 14.03
N LEU A 189 -3.89 -16.18 13.71
CA LEU A 189 -3.15 -16.21 12.45
C LEU A 189 -3.20 -17.61 11.86
N ILE A 190 -3.31 -17.68 10.53
CA ILE A 190 -2.96 -18.88 9.76
C ILE A 190 -1.50 -18.72 9.33
N LEU A 191 -0.66 -19.67 9.72
CA LEU A 191 0.79 -19.65 9.49
C LEU A 191 1.26 -20.97 8.88
N PRO A 192 2.34 -20.95 8.08
CA PRO A 192 3.10 -22.16 7.81
C PRO A 192 3.63 -22.75 9.13
N LEU A 193 3.62 -24.07 9.26
CA LEU A 193 3.96 -24.80 10.48
C LEU A 193 5.37 -24.45 10.97
N ASN A 194 6.32 -24.31 10.05
CA ASN A 194 7.69 -23.87 10.35
C ASN A 194 7.75 -22.47 10.95
N SER A 195 6.97 -21.51 10.44
CA SER A 195 6.90 -20.15 10.96
C SER A 195 6.17 -20.11 12.31
N ALA A 196 5.14 -20.93 12.50
CA ALA A 196 4.47 -21.09 13.80
C ALA A 196 5.40 -21.68 14.87
N CYS A 197 6.29 -22.64 14.51
CA CYS A 197 7.28 -23.18 15.44
C CYS A 197 8.37 -22.18 15.84
N ALA A 198 8.71 -21.23 14.97
CA ALA A 198 9.96 -20.47 15.09
C ALA A 198 10.10 -19.72 16.43
N PRO A 199 9.04 -19.09 16.97
CA PRO A 199 9.10 -18.45 18.29
C PRO A 199 9.39 -19.41 19.45
N PHE A 200 8.84 -20.62 19.45
CA PHE A 200 8.86 -21.54 20.61
C PHE A 200 10.16 -22.35 20.77
N LYS A 201 11.18 -22.06 19.96
CA LYS A 201 12.49 -22.73 20.06
C LYS A 201 13.34 -22.04 21.13
N ASP A 202 13.34 -22.58 22.36
CA ASP A 202 14.55 -22.85 23.18
C ASP A 202 14.24 -23.31 24.63
N GLU A 203 14.39 -24.62 24.92
CA GLU A 203 14.78 -25.16 26.24
C GLU A 203 15.52 -26.50 26.07
N LYS A 204 16.81 -26.44 25.70
CA LYS A 204 17.90 -27.35 26.16
C LYS A 204 19.18 -27.00 25.41
N GLY A 205 20.10 -26.35 26.13
CA GLY A 205 21.38 -25.92 25.57
C GLY A 205 22.26 -27.06 25.04
N GLY A 206 23.23 -26.67 24.21
CA GLY A 206 24.51 -27.36 24.17
C GLY A 206 24.65 -28.53 23.20
N LYS A 207 24.31 -28.36 21.93
CA LYS A 207 25.10 -28.81 20.78
C LYS A 207 24.45 -28.22 19.53
N LYS A 208 25.20 -27.39 18.80
CA LYS A 208 24.90 -27.11 17.38
C LYS A 208 24.85 -28.46 16.66
N SER A 209 23.68 -29.10 16.55
CA SER A 209 23.45 -30.02 15.47
C SER A 209 23.50 -29.15 14.22
N LYS A 210 24.63 -29.21 13.52
CA LYS A 210 24.70 -28.83 12.11
C LYS A 210 23.69 -29.71 11.36
N GLN A 211 22.40 -29.38 11.38
CA GLN A 211 21.59 -29.57 10.19
C GLN A 211 21.97 -28.42 9.26
N LYS A 212 23.16 -28.57 8.66
CA LYS A 212 23.33 -28.10 7.29
C LYS A 212 22.20 -28.76 6.52
N SER A 213 21.31 -27.97 5.95
CA SER A 213 20.70 -28.33 4.68
C SER A 213 21.85 -28.64 3.71
N LYS A 214 22.34 -29.87 3.71
CA LYS A 214 22.96 -30.42 2.51
C LYS A 214 21.78 -30.65 1.56
N GLN A 215 21.38 -29.57 0.90
CA GLN A 215 20.89 -29.66 -0.45
C GLN A 215 22.12 -30.10 -1.26
N LYS A 216 22.35 -31.41 -1.27
CA LYS A 216 23.21 -32.01 -2.28
C LYS A 216 22.31 -32.13 -3.49
N ASP A 217 22.66 -31.40 -4.54
CA ASP A 217 22.24 -31.70 -5.89
C ASP A 217 22.55 -33.19 -6.14
N ASN A 218 21.51 -34.00 -6.10
CA ASN A 218 21.51 -35.32 -6.68
C ASN A 218 20.35 -35.34 -7.66
N GLU A 219 20.70 -35.15 -8.93
CA GLU A 219 19.90 -35.67 -10.03
C GLU A 219 19.51 -37.12 -9.71
N LYS A 220 18.22 -37.43 -9.85
CA LYS A 220 17.51 -38.68 -9.50
C LYS A 220 16.80 -38.60 -8.14
N GLY A 221 15.54 -38.20 -8.22
CA GLY A 221 14.61 -38.11 -7.10
C GLY A 221 14.38 -39.45 -6.41
N ASN A 222 14.59 -39.46 -5.10
CA ASN A 222 13.70 -40.08 -4.11
C ASN A 222 14.21 -39.73 -2.70
N THR A 223 13.69 -38.66 -2.08
CA THR A 223 13.87 -38.43 -0.64
C THR A 223 12.69 -39.03 0.10
N LYS A 224 12.90 -40.16 0.80
CA LYS A 224 11.93 -40.73 1.73
C LYS A 224 11.65 -39.72 2.85
N TYR A 225 10.47 -39.11 2.81
CA TYR A 225 9.87 -38.35 3.91
C TYR A 225 9.56 -39.32 5.07
N ASP A 226 9.96 -38.97 6.30
CA ASP A 226 9.73 -39.81 7.49
C ASP A 226 8.41 -39.40 8.19
N GLU A 227 7.29 -39.95 7.72
CA GLU A 227 5.90 -39.64 8.15
C GLU A 227 5.68 -39.75 9.67
N LYS A 228 6.43 -40.62 10.37
CA LYS A 228 6.27 -40.80 11.83
C LYS A 228 6.75 -39.61 12.65
N HIS A 229 7.73 -38.85 12.15
CA HIS A 229 8.26 -37.68 12.86
C HIS A 229 7.35 -36.45 12.67
N ASP A 230 6.67 -36.37 11.53
CA ASP A 230 5.75 -35.27 11.20
C ASP A 230 4.42 -35.38 11.97
N THR A 231 3.90 -36.60 12.10
CA THR A 231 2.66 -36.86 12.85
C THR A 231 2.75 -36.47 14.33
N LYS A 232 3.88 -36.80 14.99
CA LYS A 232 4.13 -36.38 16.40
C LYS A 232 4.34 -34.88 16.53
N ARG A 233 4.94 -34.24 15.53
CA ARG A 233 5.15 -32.78 15.48
C ARG A 233 3.81 -32.05 15.35
N LYS A 234 2.94 -32.47 14.43
CA LYS A 234 1.58 -31.97 14.27
C LYS A 234 0.77 -32.10 15.57
N ALA A 235 0.80 -33.28 16.21
CA ALA A 235 0.08 -33.51 17.46
C ALA A 235 0.59 -32.69 18.67
N HIS A 236 1.91 -32.47 18.77
CA HIS A 236 2.48 -31.61 19.82
C HIS A 236 2.08 -30.14 19.63
N MET A 237 2.12 -29.66 18.38
CA MET A 237 1.82 -28.26 18.05
C MET A 237 0.35 -27.87 18.20
N VAL A 238 -0.59 -28.81 18.15
CA VAL A 238 -2.01 -28.51 18.45
C VAL A 238 -2.18 -27.96 19.87
N LYS A 239 -1.32 -28.34 20.82
CA LYS A 239 -1.33 -27.78 22.18
C LYS A 239 -0.74 -26.37 22.21
N ASP A 240 0.44 -26.21 21.62
CA ASP A 240 1.17 -24.93 21.56
C ASP A 240 0.43 -23.88 20.72
N ALA A 241 -0.47 -24.30 19.82
CA ALA A 241 -1.31 -23.43 18.99
C ALA A 241 -2.22 -22.48 19.79
N LYS A 242 -2.48 -22.81 21.06
CA LYS A 242 -3.27 -22.00 22.00
C LYS A 242 -2.38 -21.24 22.99
N GLU A 243 -1.08 -21.52 23.00
CA GLU A 243 -0.13 -20.87 23.89
C GLU A 243 0.32 -19.53 23.33
N LYS A 244 0.71 -18.65 24.25
CA LYS A 244 1.27 -17.35 23.89
C LYS A 244 2.68 -17.53 23.33
N PRO A 245 2.97 -17.06 22.11
CA PRO A 245 4.32 -17.15 21.56
C PRO A 245 5.30 -16.27 22.38
N PRO A 246 6.53 -16.75 22.62
CA PRO A 246 7.53 -16.00 23.40
C PRO A 246 8.09 -14.79 22.64
N THR A 247 8.02 -14.80 21.30
CA THR A 247 8.40 -13.69 20.44
C THR A 247 7.29 -13.37 19.42
N PRO A 248 7.17 -12.12 18.94
CA PRO A 248 6.18 -11.77 17.91
C PRO A 248 6.41 -12.51 16.60
N PHE A 249 5.32 -12.89 15.92
CA PHE A 249 5.37 -13.35 14.53
C PHE A 249 5.73 -12.22 13.56
N LEU A 250 6.24 -12.60 12.38
CA LEU A 250 6.57 -11.66 11.31
C LEU A 250 5.43 -11.56 10.30
N TRP A 251 5.12 -10.34 9.84
CA TRP A 251 4.11 -10.12 8.80
C TRP A 251 4.40 -10.86 7.49
N ALA A 252 5.68 -11.04 7.16
CA ALA A 252 6.10 -11.76 5.96
C ALA A 252 5.68 -13.24 5.98
N ASP A 253 5.53 -13.84 7.17
CA ASP A 253 5.20 -15.25 7.34
C ASP A 253 3.69 -15.54 7.35
N VAL A 254 2.85 -14.55 7.66
CA VAL A 254 1.40 -14.72 7.81
C VAL A 254 0.74 -15.09 6.47
N LEU A 255 -0.09 -16.14 6.47
CA LEU A 255 -0.92 -16.52 5.32
C LEU A 255 -2.28 -15.83 5.37
N ALA A 256 -2.90 -15.78 6.55
CA ALA A 256 -4.16 -15.07 6.80
C ALA A 256 -4.24 -14.58 8.25
N CYS A 257 -4.93 -13.46 8.45
CA CYS A 257 -5.36 -12.99 9.77
C CYS A 257 -6.82 -13.41 10.03
N ILE A 258 -7.13 -13.66 11.30
CA ILE A 258 -8.49 -13.90 11.78
C ILE A 258 -8.76 -12.92 12.93
N GLU A 259 -9.82 -12.13 12.77
CA GLU A 259 -10.29 -11.20 13.80
C GLU A 259 -11.64 -11.68 14.34
N PHE A 260 -11.78 -11.79 15.65
CA PHE A 260 -12.97 -12.27 16.32
C PHE A 260 -13.77 -11.12 16.92
N LYS A 261 -15.10 -11.22 16.90
CA LYS A 261 -16.01 -10.37 17.65
C LYS A 261 -17.15 -11.20 18.25
N ARG A 262 -17.56 -10.92 19.49
CA ARG A 262 -18.74 -11.56 20.11
C ARG A 262 -19.87 -10.56 20.35
N LYS A 263 -21.03 -10.77 19.73
CA LYS A 263 -22.25 -9.97 19.90
C LYS A 263 -23.31 -10.68 20.74
N THR A 264 -23.58 -11.94 20.46
CA THR A 264 -24.68 -12.68 21.09
C THR A 264 -24.20 -13.54 22.27
N LYS A 265 -25.10 -13.73 23.25
CA LYS A 265 -24.88 -14.63 24.38
C LYS A 265 -25.30 -16.08 24.09
N GLY A 266 -25.94 -16.33 22.95
CA GLY A 266 -26.50 -17.63 22.60
C GLY A 266 -26.25 -17.98 21.14
N ILE A 267 -25.41 -18.98 20.94
CA ILE A 267 -25.12 -19.58 19.63
C ILE A 267 -25.83 -20.92 19.56
N LYS A 268 -26.31 -21.33 18.38
CA LYS A 268 -26.94 -22.65 18.24
C LYS A 268 -25.90 -23.75 18.36
N ALA A 269 -26.23 -24.81 19.10
CA ALA A 269 -25.38 -25.99 19.21
C ALA A 269 -25.17 -26.67 17.83
N PRO A 270 -24.04 -27.37 17.62
CA PRO A 270 -23.81 -28.16 16.41
C PRO A 270 -24.95 -29.17 16.16
N PRO A 271 -25.39 -29.36 14.90
CA PRO A 271 -26.30 -30.45 14.53
C PRO A 271 -25.76 -31.84 14.92
N SER A 272 -26.66 -32.82 15.06
CA SER A 272 -26.27 -34.21 15.33
C SER A 272 -25.63 -34.91 14.13
N ALA A 273 -25.91 -34.45 12.92
CA ALA A 273 -25.31 -34.90 11.67
C ALA A 273 -25.35 -33.80 10.63
N TYR A 274 -24.38 -33.80 9.73
CA TYR A 274 -24.25 -32.87 8.61
C TYR A 274 -24.52 -33.56 7.27
N THR A 275 -25.14 -32.82 6.36
CA THR A 275 -25.42 -33.22 4.98
C THR A 275 -24.96 -32.13 4.02
N ALA A 276 -24.68 -32.48 2.75
CA ALA A 276 -24.43 -31.49 1.71
C ALA A 276 -25.76 -30.85 1.28
N ALA A 277 -26.15 -29.77 1.97
CA ALA A 277 -27.37 -29.01 1.71
C ALA A 277 -27.08 -27.71 0.95
N ASP A 278 -28.14 -27.15 0.36
CA ASP A 278 -28.09 -25.84 -0.29
C ASP A 278 -27.68 -24.74 0.70
N TYR A 279 -27.01 -23.71 0.18
CA TYR A 279 -26.54 -22.60 1.00
C TYR A 279 -27.72 -21.84 1.60
N VAL A 280 -27.67 -21.59 2.91
CA VAL A 280 -28.61 -20.73 3.61
C VAL A 280 -27.90 -19.42 3.97
N PRO A 281 -28.33 -18.26 3.43
CA PRO A 281 -27.73 -16.97 3.74
C PRO A 281 -27.70 -16.66 5.24
N THR A 282 -26.57 -16.15 5.71
CA THR A 282 -26.39 -15.70 7.09
C THR A 282 -27.11 -14.37 7.34
N LYS A 283 -27.22 -13.97 8.62
CA LYS A 283 -27.76 -12.67 9.01
C LYS A 283 -26.75 -11.93 9.89
N PRO A 284 -26.09 -10.85 9.41
CA PRO A 284 -26.21 -10.32 8.04
C PRO A 284 -25.57 -11.26 7.01
N GLU A 285 -25.97 -11.13 5.74
CA GLU A 285 -25.36 -11.91 4.66
C GLU A 285 -23.92 -11.41 4.38
N TYR A 286 -23.75 -10.09 4.35
CA TYR A 286 -22.48 -9.38 4.19
C TYR A 286 -22.25 -8.45 5.39
N LEU A 287 -21.01 -8.28 5.84
CA LEU A 287 -20.68 -7.31 6.89
C LEU A 287 -20.55 -5.90 6.31
N PRO A 288 -21.42 -4.94 6.70
CA PRO A 288 -21.21 -3.53 6.38
C PRO A 288 -20.06 -2.95 7.22
N VAL A 289 -19.51 -1.82 6.78
CA VAL A 289 -18.63 -1.00 7.62
C VAL A 289 -19.42 -0.42 8.78
N ASP A 290 -18.78 -0.27 9.94
CA ASP A 290 -19.41 0.18 11.18
C ASP A 290 -20.55 -0.73 11.69
N HIS A 291 -20.55 -2.01 11.29
CA HIS A 291 -21.57 -2.99 11.68
C HIS A 291 -21.73 -3.11 13.21
N LEU A 292 -20.66 -2.84 13.97
CA LEU A 292 -20.67 -2.83 15.43
C LEU A 292 -21.15 -1.50 16.02
N LYS A 293 -20.93 -0.37 15.33
CA LYS A 293 -21.29 0.97 15.81
C LYS A 293 -22.75 1.34 15.52
N ALA A 294 -23.27 0.95 14.35
CA ALA A 294 -24.64 1.22 13.92
C ALA A 294 -25.73 0.54 14.79
N GLN A 295 -25.35 -0.38 15.69
CA GLN A 295 -26.27 -1.13 16.55
C GLN A 295 -26.32 -0.59 17.99
N SER A 296 -25.80 0.61 18.24
CA SER A 296 -26.12 1.38 19.46
C SER A 296 -27.55 1.93 19.35
N PRO A 297 -28.41 1.85 20.39
CA PRO A 297 -29.82 2.21 20.26
C PRO A 297 -29.99 3.70 19.91
N ALA A 298 -30.93 3.96 19.00
CA ALA A 298 -31.36 5.29 18.58
C ALA A 298 -31.74 6.18 19.79
N PRO A 299 -31.62 7.51 19.67
CA PRO A 299 -32.08 8.43 20.70
C PRO A 299 -33.60 8.34 20.87
N ASP A 300 -34.01 8.49 22.13
CA ASP A 300 -35.36 8.55 22.68
C ASP A 300 -36.40 9.23 21.75
N PRO A 301 -37.55 8.60 21.43
CA PRO A 301 -38.59 9.22 20.62
C PRO A 301 -39.39 10.22 21.46
N SER A 302 -38.82 11.38 21.71
CA SER A 302 -39.54 12.56 22.19
C SER A 302 -39.18 13.79 21.39
N GLN A 303 -39.63 13.83 20.13
CA GLN A 303 -40.01 15.07 19.45
C GLN A 303 -40.76 14.74 18.16
N THR A 304 -42.08 14.93 18.22
CA THR A 304 -43.00 15.02 17.09
C THR A 304 -42.54 16.13 16.13
N PRO A 305 -42.72 16.01 14.80
CA PRO A 305 -42.27 17.01 13.86
C PRO A 305 -43.21 18.22 13.89
N ALA A 306 -42.69 19.39 14.27
CA ALA A 306 -43.36 20.65 14.05
C ALA A 306 -42.92 21.22 12.70
N THR A 307 -43.94 21.54 11.92
CA THR A 307 -44.03 22.09 10.57
C THR A 307 -43.09 23.27 10.29
N GLN A 308 -42.72 23.42 9.01
CA GLN A 308 -42.13 24.63 8.44
C GLN A 308 -42.86 25.91 8.89
N PRO A 309 -42.14 27.04 8.89
CA PRO A 309 -42.73 28.23 8.28
C PRO A 309 -41.80 28.88 7.27
N ALA A 310 -42.41 29.30 6.16
CA ALA A 310 -41.86 30.23 5.20
C ALA A 310 -41.96 31.67 5.70
N SER A 311 -41.05 32.50 5.17
CA SER A 311 -41.13 33.92 4.87
C SER A 311 -41.50 34.96 5.96
N ASP A 312 -40.59 35.92 6.04
CA ASP A 312 -40.80 37.38 6.11
C ASP A 312 -40.93 38.12 7.45
N THR A 313 -40.27 39.29 7.41
CA THR A 313 -40.34 40.51 8.23
C THR A 313 -39.54 40.61 9.54
N ALA A 314 -38.54 41.50 9.49
CA ALA A 314 -37.93 42.20 10.63
C ALA A 314 -38.89 43.25 11.24
N PRO A 315 -38.51 44.10 12.22
CA PRO A 315 -37.34 44.12 13.13
C PRO A 315 -37.74 44.34 14.62
N VAL A 316 -36.74 44.59 15.48
CA VAL A 316 -36.73 45.55 16.63
C VAL A 316 -36.41 44.94 18.02
N ARG A 317 -35.22 45.34 18.54
CA ARG A 317 -34.81 45.72 19.94
C ARG A 317 -35.13 44.75 21.10
N SER A 318 -34.36 44.61 22.18
CA SER A 318 -33.21 45.30 22.76
C SER A 318 -32.79 44.53 24.02
N SER A 319 -31.58 44.81 24.51
CA SER A 319 -31.10 44.68 25.90
C SER A 319 -31.00 43.25 26.48
N GLY A 320 -29.93 42.83 27.14
CA GLY A 320 -28.75 43.52 27.62
C GLY A 320 -28.16 42.73 28.79
N PHE A 321 -26.84 42.87 28.98
CA PHE A 321 -26.08 42.63 30.21
C PHE A 321 -25.97 41.18 30.72
N ALA A 322 -24.78 40.57 30.60
CA ALA A 322 -23.64 40.63 31.56
C ALA A 322 -23.88 39.65 32.72
N ALA A 323 -23.07 38.62 33.01
CA ALA A 323 -21.63 38.47 33.14
C ALA A 323 -21.38 37.97 34.59
N ALA A 324 -20.36 37.11 34.73
CA ALA A 324 -19.66 36.79 35.98
C ALA A 324 -20.46 35.94 37.00
N GLN A 325 -19.88 35.08 37.84
CA GLN A 325 -18.52 34.58 38.04
C GLN A 325 -18.65 33.54 39.16
N THR A 326 -17.89 32.44 39.08
CA THR A 326 -17.30 31.71 40.25
C THR A 326 -18.30 31.18 41.31
N SER A 327 -18.01 30.27 42.23
CA SER A 327 -16.80 29.74 42.82
C SER A 327 -17.13 28.39 43.47
N LYS A 328 -16.06 27.69 43.83
CA LYS A 328 -15.99 26.35 44.44
C LYS A 328 -16.60 26.30 45.85
N GLY A 329 -16.96 25.08 46.27
CA GLY A 329 -16.50 24.57 47.56
C GLY A 329 -17.50 23.81 48.42
N GLY A 330 -17.27 22.50 48.53
CA GLY A 330 -17.14 21.84 49.84
C GLY A 330 -18.40 21.32 50.52
N SER A 331 -18.46 20.00 50.69
CA SER A 331 -18.42 19.33 52.01
C SER A 331 -19.28 18.07 52.05
N SER A 332 -18.63 17.03 52.55
CA SER A 332 -19.09 15.67 52.80
C SER A 332 -20.14 15.55 53.91
N SER A 333 -21.07 14.60 53.77
CA SER A 333 -21.61 13.86 54.91
C SER A 333 -21.89 12.41 54.54
N LYS A 334 -21.20 11.51 55.23
CA LYS A 334 -21.40 10.05 55.23
C LYS A 334 -22.64 9.72 56.06
N ARG A 335 -23.53 8.89 55.53
CA ARG A 335 -24.31 7.91 56.30
C ARG A 335 -24.19 6.55 55.61
N LYS A 336 -24.04 5.50 56.43
CA LYS A 336 -23.75 4.11 56.06
C LYS A 336 -24.95 3.23 56.46
N ALA A 337 -25.03 2.07 55.78
CA ALA A 337 -25.88 0.87 55.99
C ALA A 337 -27.27 0.91 55.31
N ALA A 338 -27.75 -0.13 54.59
CA ALA A 338 -27.26 -1.50 54.39
C ALA A 338 -27.75 -2.10 53.03
N ASP A 339 -26.91 -2.99 52.49
CA ASP A 339 -27.14 -4.19 51.68
C ASP A 339 -28.31 -4.31 50.68
N THR A 340 -27.95 -4.35 49.39
CA THR A 340 -28.35 -5.42 48.46
C THR A 340 -27.30 -5.52 47.35
N LEU A 341 -26.53 -6.61 47.32
CA LEU A 341 -25.55 -6.91 46.27
C LEU A 341 -26.29 -7.34 44.98
N GLN A 342 -26.54 -6.39 44.08
CA GLN A 342 -26.67 -6.68 42.66
C GLN A 342 -25.39 -6.23 41.97
N SER A 343 -24.55 -7.20 41.58
CA SER A 343 -23.40 -6.97 40.72
C SER A 343 -23.90 -6.61 39.30
N ALA A 344 -24.18 -5.32 39.10
CA ALA A 344 -24.39 -4.76 37.78
C ALA A 344 -23.10 -4.97 36.96
N ALA A 345 -23.18 -5.86 35.96
CA ALA A 345 -22.14 -6.03 34.96
C ALA A 345 -21.85 -4.67 34.33
N LYS A 346 -20.64 -4.14 34.52
CA LYS A 346 -20.18 -2.94 33.84
C LYS A 346 -20.25 -3.22 32.33
N LYS A 347 -21.05 -2.42 31.61
CA LYS A 347 -21.01 -2.36 30.14
C LYS A 347 -19.57 -2.08 29.71
N PRO A 348 -19.02 -2.77 28.69
CA PRO A 348 -17.72 -2.41 28.16
C PRO A 348 -17.78 -0.97 27.64
N LYS A 349 -16.83 -0.14 28.08
CA LYS A 349 -16.59 1.17 27.48
C LYS A 349 -16.12 0.93 26.04
N VAL A 350 -16.95 1.26 25.06
CA VAL A 350 -16.48 1.39 23.67
C VAL A 350 -15.52 2.58 23.64
N ASN A 351 -14.27 2.33 23.29
CA ASN A 351 -13.29 3.38 23.09
C ASN A 351 -13.59 4.04 21.73
N PRO A 352 -13.88 5.35 21.64
CA PRO A 352 -14.20 6.00 20.38
C PRO A 352 -13.08 5.91 19.32
N ASP A 353 -11.85 5.61 19.74
CA ASP A 353 -10.64 5.57 18.90
C ASP A 353 -10.34 4.18 18.26
N GLU A 354 -11.14 3.16 18.55
CA GLU A 354 -10.94 1.81 18.00
C GLU A 354 -11.64 1.69 16.63
N PRO A 355 -10.91 1.30 15.57
CA PRO A 355 -11.49 1.18 14.23
C PRO A 355 -12.57 0.10 14.18
N ASP A 356 -13.48 0.21 13.22
CA ASP A 356 -14.40 -0.90 12.93
C ASP A 356 -13.61 -2.16 12.54
N VAL A 357 -14.14 -3.34 12.87
CA VAL A 357 -13.48 -4.63 12.64
C VAL A 357 -13.07 -4.85 11.18
N THR A 358 -13.85 -4.34 10.23
CA THR A 358 -13.54 -4.42 8.79
C THR A 358 -12.33 -3.55 8.44
N VAL A 359 -12.27 -2.32 8.98
CA VAL A 359 -11.14 -1.39 8.83
C VAL A 359 -9.88 -1.93 9.52
N GLN A 360 -10.02 -2.54 10.69
CA GLN A 360 -8.94 -3.19 11.42
C GLN A 360 -8.31 -4.33 10.60
N THR A 361 -9.14 -5.18 9.99
CA THR A 361 -8.67 -6.28 9.13
C THR A 361 -8.02 -5.75 7.85
N GLY A 362 -8.55 -4.66 7.29
CA GLY A 362 -7.90 -3.93 6.18
C GLY A 362 -6.52 -3.38 6.55
N LEU A 363 -6.34 -2.88 7.78
CA LEU A 363 -5.01 -2.46 8.26
C LEU A 363 -4.04 -3.65 8.33
N TYR A 364 -4.49 -4.85 8.70
CA TYR A 364 -3.63 -6.04 8.69
C TYR A 364 -3.22 -6.43 7.27
N ALA A 365 -4.15 -6.39 6.31
CA ALA A 365 -3.83 -6.62 4.91
C ALA A 365 -2.80 -5.60 4.39
N ALA A 366 -2.88 -4.33 4.78
CA ALA A 366 -1.87 -3.33 4.43
C ALA A 366 -0.47 -3.66 5.02
N GLU A 367 -0.39 -4.18 6.25
CA GLU A 367 0.87 -4.65 6.84
C GLU A 367 1.46 -5.86 6.08
N MET A 368 0.61 -6.84 5.75
CA MET A 368 0.99 -8.04 4.99
C MET A 368 1.49 -7.70 3.58
N PHE A 369 0.81 -6.77 2.91
CA PHE A 369 1.25 -6.25 1.61
C PHE A 369 2.61 -5.56 1.69
N ALA A 370 2.85 -4.74 2.72
CA ALA A 370 4.12 -4.03 2.89
C ALA A 370 5.28 -4.96 3.28
N ALA A 371 4.99 -6.10 3.90
CA ALA A 371 6.00 -7.06 4.35
C ALA A 371 6.73 -7.77 3.21
N ASN A 372 6.13 -7.84 2.03
CA ASN A 372 6.62 -8.61 0.88
C ASN A 372 6.78 -7.70 -0.35
N LEU A 373 7.63 -8.07 -1.32
CA LEU A 373 7.85 -7.26 -2.52
C LEU A 373 6.73 -7.43 -3.57
N ALA A 374 6.32 -8.67 -3.83
CA ALA A 374 5.38 -9.02 -4.89
C ALA A 374 4.26 -9.93 -4.35
N VAL A 375 3.10 -9.34 -4.06
CA VAL A 375 1.91 -10.03 -3.55
C VAL A 375 0.71 -9.69 -4.43
N HIS A 376 0.20 -10.69 -5.13
CA HIS A 376 -0.96 -10.58 -6.02
C HIS A 376 -2.26 -10.39 -5.25
N HIS A 377 -2.42 -11.14 -4.16
CA HIS A 377 -3.62 -11.08 -3.34
C HIS A 377 -3.38 -11.56 -1.90
N LEU A 378 -4.31 -11.26 -1.02
CA LEU A 378 -4.36 -11.72 0.37
C LEU A 378 -5.76 -12.21 0.73
N ILE A 379 -5.85 -13.11 1.70
CA ILE A 379 -7.11 -13.63 2.22
C ILE A 379 -7.09 -13.48 3.73
N ASN A 380 -8.07 -12.75 4.30
CA ASN A 380 -8.27 -12.66 5.75
C ASN A 380 -9.71 -13.03 6.10
N PHE A 381 -9.94 -13.30 7.39
CA PHE A 381 -11.22 -13.73 7.91
C PHE A 381 -11.69 -12.83 9.06
N ILE A 382 -12.98 -12.55 9.07
CA ILE A 382 -13.66 -11.91 10.20
C ILE A 382 -14.69 -12.87 10.73
N ILE A 383 -14.66 -13.13 12.03
CA ILE A 383 -15.61 -13.99 12.73
C ILE A 383 -16.45 -13.12 13.66
N ILE A 384 -17.76 -13.16 13.49
CA ILE A 384 -18.70 -12.59 14.46
C ILE A 384 -19.65 -13.68 14.91
N ASP A 385 -19.63 -13.98 16.21
CA ASP A 385 -20.36 -15.11 16.79
C ASP A 385 -20.06 -16.44 16.07
N ASP A 386 -21.01 -17.00 15.32
CA ASP A 386 -20.87 -18.27 14.59
C ASP A 386 -20.73 -18.11 13.07
N VAL A 387 -20.52 -16.89 12.60
CA VAL A 387 -20.39 -16.59 11.17
C VAL A 387 -18.98 -16.11 10.84
N ILE A 388 -18.40 -16.70 9.80
CA ILE A 388 -17.10 -16.30 9.23
C ILE A 388 -17.32 -15.69 7.83
N TRP A 389 -16.71 -14.55 7.58
CA TRP A 389 -16.67 -13.91 6.25
C TRP A 389 -15.25 -13.96 5.70
N THR A 390 -15.12 -14.32 4.42
CA THR A 390 -13.86 -14.30 3.70
C THR A 390 -13.70 -12.96 2.99
N TRP A 391 -12.55 -12.33 3.24
CA TRP A 391 -12.15 -11.08 2.60
C TRP A 391 -10.94 -11.33 1.71
N TYR A 392 -11.10 -11.04 0.42
CA TYR A 392 -10.05 -11.11 -0.59
C TYR A 392 -9.58 -9.70 -0.91
N TYR A 393 -8.27 -9.46 -0.83
CA TYR A 393 -7.66 -8.17 -1.10
C TYR A 393 -6.69 -8.31 -2.26
N ASP A 394 -6.80 -7.46 -3.27
CA ASP A 394 -5.77 -7.28 -4.29
C ASP A 394 -5.59 -5.80 -4.63
N ARG A 395 -4.74 -5.52 -5.62
CA ARG A 395 -4.41 -4.14 -6.01
C ARG A 395 -5.50 -3.43 -6.79
N GLN A 396 -6.52 -4.14 -7.29
CA GLN A 396 -7.70 -3.54 -7.92
C GLN A 396 -8.78 -3.21 -6.90
N GLY A 397 -8.78 -3.86 -5.73
CA GLY A 397 -9.69 -3.56 -4.63
C GLY A 397 -10.08 -4.79 -3.81
N THR A 398 -11.06 -4.60 -2.92
CA THR A 398 -11.46 -5.63 -1.96
C THR A 398 -12.72 -6.36 -2.43
N VAL A 399 -12.80 -7.68 -2.17
CA VAL A 399 -13.99 -8.49 -2.38
C VAL A 399 -14.36 -9.25 -1.10
N GLN A 400 -15.63 -9.18 -0.72
CA GLN A 400 -16.19 -9.86 0.44
C GLN A 400 -17.14 -10.98 0.01
N SER A 401 -16.98 -12.17 0.58
CA SER A 401 -17.96 -13.25 0.42
C SER A 401 -19.18 -13.04 1.32
N SER A 402 -20.31 -13.66 0.99
CA SER A 402 -21.36 -13.88 2.00
C SER A 402 -20.84 -14.78 3.13
N GLY A 403 -21.45 -14.70 4.31
CA GLY A 403 -20.97 -15.41 5.50
C GLY A 403 -21.22 -16.92 5.47
N ILE A 404 -20.34 -17.69 6.12
CA ILE A 404 -20.53 -19.11 6.42
C ILE A 404 -20.85 -19.23 7.91
N ASN A 405 -21.96 -19.87 8.27
CA ASN A 405 -22.14 -20.29 9.65
C ASN A 405 -21.27 -21.54 9.89
N PHE A 406 -20.09 -21.39 10.49
CA PHE A 406 -19.12 -22.49 10.61
C PHE A 406 -19.54 -23.59 11.60
N ILE A 407 -20.69 -23.42 12.27
CA ILE A 407 -21.27 -24.42 13.17
C ILE A 407 -22.43 -25.15 12.49
N GLN A 408 -23.36 -24.42 11.88
CA GLN A 408 -24.55 -24.99 11.25
C GLN A 408 -24.28 -25.45 9.80
N ASP A 409 -23.37 -24.78 9.09
CA ASP A 409 -22.88 -25.12 7.76
C ASP A 409 -21.38 -25.49 7.81
N LEU A 410 -21.08 -26.47 8.69
CA LEU A 410 -19.75 -27.02 8.82
C LEU A 410 -19.16 -27.53 7.48
N PRO A 411 -19.94 -28.17 6.57
CA PRO A 411 -19.40 -28.62 5.28
C PRO A 411 -18.75 -27.52 4.45
N ARG A 412 -19.37 -26.33 4.33
CA ARG A 412 -18.74 -25.21 3.58
C ARG A 412 -17.50 -24.68 4.27
N PHE A 413 -17.48 -24.62 5.60
CA PHE A 413 -16.28 -24.26 6.35
C PHE A 413 -15.15 -25.28 6.15
N MET A 414 -15.47 -26.57 6.11
CA MET A 414 -14.48 -27.61 5.81
C MET A 414 -13.96 -27.50 4.37
N VAL A 415 -14.81 -27.19 3.40
CA VAL A 415 -14.37 -26.96 2.01
C VAL A 415 -13.45 -25.75 1.91
N LEU A 416 -13.72 -24.66 2.65
CA LEU A 416 -12.82 -23.50 2.73
C LEU A 416 -11.44 -23.93 3.23
N LEU A 417 -11.36 -24.63 4.37
CA LEU A 417 -10.08 -25.12 4.91
C LEU A 417 -9.40 -26.11 3.96
N TYR A 418 -10.18 -26.99 3.32
CA TYR A 418 -9.69 -27.98 2.36
C TYR A 418 -9.01 -27.34 1.15
N ALA A 419 -9.59 -26.27 0.61
CA ALA A 419 -9.01 -25.50 -0.49
C ALA A 419 -7.70 -24.83 -0.06
N LEU A 420 -7.73 -24.09 1.05
CA LEU A 420 -6.58 -23.35 1.57
C LEU A 420 -5.40 -24.28 1.92
N GLN A 421 -5.65 -25.49 2.41
CA GLN A 421 -4.60 -26.47 2.73
C GLN A 421 -3.82 -26.97 1.49
N ARG A 422 -4.43 -26.85 0.31
CA ARG A 422 -3.86 -27.29 -0.97
C ARG A 422 -3.19 -26.16 -1.74
N PHE A 423 -3.20 -24.96 -1.19
CA PHE A 423 -2.50 -23.83 -1.78
C PHE A 423 -1.00 -24.01 -1.68
N LYS A 424 -0.32 -23.83 -2.81
CA LYS A 424 1.10 -23.54 -2.84
C LYS A 424 1.33 -22.11 -2.38
N VAL A 425 2.60 -21.75 -2.18
CA VAL A 425 3.00 -20.39 -1.78
C VAL A 425 2.41 -19.30 -2.69
N HIS A 426 2.34 -19.54 -4.00
CA HIS A 426 1.76 -18.58 -4.95
C HIS A 426 0.23 -18.58 -5.00
N ASP A 427 -0.42 -19.65 -4.56
CA ASP A 427 -1.88 -19.66 -4.42
C ASP A 427 -2.33 -18.78 -3.26
N TRP A 428 -1.45 -18.59 -2.26
CA TRP A 428 -1.55 -17.55 -1.22
C TRP A 428 -1.17 -16.14 -1.70
N GLY A 429 -0.90 -15.96 -2.99
CA GLY A 429 -0.66 -14.66 -3.61
C GLY A 429 0.79 -14.20 -3.64
N ARG A 430 1.73 -14.94 -3.03
CA ARG A 430 3.17 -14.61 -3.12
C ARG A 430 3.72 -14.96 -4.49
N ASP A 431 4.27 -13.99 -5.21
CA ASP A 431 4.80 -14.26 -6.55
C ASP A 431 5.96 -15.28 -6.50
N LYS A 432 5.89 -16.31 -7.35
CA LYS A 432 6.83 -17.44 -7.34
C LYS A 432 8.22 -17.06 -7.85
N ASP A 433 8.32 -15.98 -8.62
CA ASP A 433 9.56 -15.57 -9.26
C ASP A 433 10.41 -14.69 -8.34
N PHE A 434 9.86 -14.22 -7.21
CA PHE A 434 10.56 -13.42 -6.18
C PHE A 434 10.96 -14.29 -4.98
N LEU A 435 12.09 -14.97 -5.08
CA LEU A 435 12.54 -15.92 -4.07
C LEU A 435 13.30 -15.22 -2.93
N PRO A 436 12.84 -15.27 -1.68
CA PRO A 436 13.57 -14.66 -0.57
C PRO A 436 14.89 -15.39 -0.30
N VAL A 437 15.98 -14.63 -0.19
CA VAL A 437 17.34 -15.13 0.12
C VAL A 437 18.02 -14.24 1.16
N GLU A 438 18.97 -14.80 1.90
CA GLU A 438 19.83 -14.03 2.80
C GLU A 438 21.23 -13.89 2.19
N VAL A 439 21.69 -12.65 2.02
CA VAL A 439 23.02 -12.33 1.47
C VAL A 439 23.72 -11.44 2.50
N GLU A 440 24.85 -11.89 3.02
CA GLU A 440 25.65 -11.17 4.04
C GLU A 440 24.83 -10.74 5.28
N GLY A 441 23.87 -11.57 5.71
CA GLY A 441 23.00 -11.26 6.85
C GLY A 441 21.89 -10.25 6.55
N LYS A 442 21.69 -9.88 5.28
CA LYS A 442 20.63 -8.98 4.82
C LYS A 442 19.61 -9.73 3.96
N GLN A 443 18.34 -9.43 4.17
CA GLN A 443 17.26 -10.03 3.40
C GLN A 443 17.23 -9.42 1.99
N CYS A 444 17.38 -10.27 0.98
CA CYS A 444 17.26 -9.96 -0.44
C CYS A 444 16.20 -10.86 -1.09
N HIS A 445 15.90 -10.61 -2.37
CA HIS A 445 15.10 -11.51 -3.20
C HIS A 445 15.84 -11.78 -4.51
N GLU A 446 16.01 -13.05 -4.87
CA GLU A 446 16.44 -13.46 -6.20
C GLU A 446 15.24 -13.49 -7.14
N PHE A 447 15.41 -12.92 -8.33
CA PHE A 447 14.47 -13.00 -9.43
C PHE A 447 15.24 -13.42 -10.69
N LYS A 448 14.80 -14.50 -11.33
CA LYS A 448 15.44 -15.05 -12.53
C LYS A 448 14.38 -15.39 -13.57
N ILE A 449 14.48 -14.77 -14.73
CA ILE A 449 13.56 -15.02 -15.84
C ILE A 449 14.31 -15.12 -17.16
N LYS A 450 13.73 -15.89 -18.11
CA LYS A 450 14.24 -15.94 -19.47
C LYS A 450 13.78 -14.70 -20.24
N ASP A 451 14.69 -14.16 -21.01
CA ASP A 451 14.55 -12.98 -21.85
C ASP A 451 15.10 -13.31 -23.25
N GLU A 452 14.41 -12.87 -24.29
CA GLU A 452 14.74 -13.23 -25.67
C GLU A 452 16.09 -12.64 -26.11
N ASP A 453 16.42 -11.44 -25.63
CA ASP A 453 17.64 -10.71 -26.04
C ASP A 453 18.82 -10.98 -25.11
N LEU A 454 18.56 -11.20 -23.82
CA LEU A 454 19.59 -11.31 -22.78
C LEU A 454 19.83 -12.72 -22.26
N GLY A 455 19.02 -13.69 -22.69
CA GLY A 455 19.09 -15.06 -22.19
C GLY A 455 18.43 -15.17 -20.82
N THR A 456 19.19 -15.19 -19.73
CA THR A 456 18.63 -15.20 -18.37
C THR A 456 18.93 -13.87 -17.71
N VAL A 457 17.90 -13.14 -17.32
CA VAL A 457 18.04 -11.94 -16.50
C VAL A 457 18.02 -12.35 -15.03
N ASP A 458 19.12 -12.05 -14.33
CA ASP A 458 19.37 -12.38 -12.93
C ASP A 458 19.34 -11.12 -12.07
N LEU A 459 18.25 -10.89 -11.34
CA LEU A 459 18.12 -9.74 -10.46
C LEU A 459 18.28 -10.19 -9.00
N LEU A 460 19.17 -9.53 -8.27
CA LEU A 460 19.25 -9.60 -6.82
C LEU A 460 18.70 -8.30 -6.23
N LEU A 461 17.49 -8.37 -5.69
CA LEU A 461 16.73 -7.24 -5.13
C LEU A 461 17.08 -7.07 -3.65
N HIS A 462 17.69 -5.94 -3.28
CA HIS A 462 18.15 -5.69 -1.91
C HIS A 462 17.00 -5.18 -1.01
N SER A 463 16.07 -6.08 -0.66
CA SER A 463 14.81 -5.77 0.01
C SER A 463 14.88 -5.25 1.45
N SER A 464 16.01 -5.40 2.14
CA SER A 464 16.24 -4.82 3.47
C SER A 464 17.15 -3.59 3.45
N HIS A 465 17.43 -3.03 2.27
CA HIS A 465 18.25 -1.83 2.14
C HIS A 465 17.51 -0.59 2.67
N ASP A 466 18.22 0.35 3.30
CA ASP A 466 17.65 1.59 3.86
C ASP A 466 16.96 2.45 2.78
N ASP A 467 17.44 2.37 1.53
CA ASP A 467 16.87 3.03 0.35
C ASP A 467 15.59 2.35 -0.19
N ARG A 468 15.13 1.23 0.40
CA ARG A 468 13.89 0.58 -0.07
C ARG A 468 12.69 1.48 0.15
N VAL A 469 11.87 1.52 -0.88
CA VAL A 469 10.61 2.23 -0.93
C VAL A 469 9.48 1.22 -0.93
N THR A 470 8.60 1.30 0.06
CA THR A 470 7.45 0.39 0.18
C THR A 470 6.14 1.16 0.25
N HIS A 471 5.17 0.78 -0.57
CA HIS A 471 3.80 1.29 -0.47
C HIS A 471 3.06 0.69 0.75
N TYR A 472 2.30 1.52 1.45
CA TYR A 472 1.49 1.11 2.60
C TYR A 472 0.01 1.45 2.36
N GLY A 473 -0.78 0.47 1.92
CA GLY A 473 -2.19 0.63 1.56
C GLY A 473 -2.74 -0.65 0.92
N LEU A 474 -4.05 -0.67 0.64
CA LEU A 474 -4.74 -1.84 0.11
C LEU A 474 -4.65 -1.92 -1.42
N GLN A 475 -5.30 -0.98 -2.10
CA GLN A 475 -5.44 -0.95 -3.56
C GLN A 475 -4.57 0.14 -4.20
N GLY A 476 -4.49 0.14 -5.53
CA GLY A 476 -3.67 1.07 -6.31
C GLY A 476 -2.41 0.41 -6.88
N ARG A 477 -1.43 1.20 -7.30
CA ARG A 477 -0.24 0.66 -7.97
C ARG A 477 0.72 -0.04 -7.05
N ALA A 478 0.71 0.32 -5.77
CA ALA A 478 1.59 -0.25 -4.77
C ALA A 478 3.08 -0.30 -5.17
N THR A 479 3.57 0.83 -5.69
CA THR A 479 4.95 0.95 -6.19
C THR A 479 5.98 0.68 -5.09
N ASN A 480 6.83 -0.31 -5.35
CA ASN A 480 8.04 -0.61 -4.59
C ASN A 480 9.25 -0.23 -5.44
N VAL A 481 10.26 0.39 -4.83
CA VAL A 481 11.54 0.66 -5.47
C VAL A 481 12.65 0.11 -4.59
N VAL A 482 13.52 -0.72 -5.16
CA VAL A 482 14.60 -1.40 -4.43
C VAL A 482 15.91 -1.31 -5.21
N PRO A 483 17.06 -1.12 -4.54
CA PRO A 483 18.35 -1.32 -5.18
C PRO A 483 18.47 -2.73 -5.74
N VAL A 484 19.09 -2.86 -6.92
CA VAL A 484 19.22 -4.15 -7.60
C VAL A 484 20.61 -4.33 -8.19
N THR A 485 21.10 -5.55 -8.18
CA THR A 485 22.30 -5.98 -8.90
C THR A 485 21.96 -7.07 -9.90
N SER A 486 22.70 -7.14 -11.01
CA SER A 486 22.50 -8.13 -12.08
C SER A 486 23.76 -8.30 -12.90
N GLU A 487 24.20 -9.54 -13.11
CA GLU A 487 25.34 -9.84 -13.99
C GLU A 487 24.97 -9.62 -15.46
N ALA A 488 23.79 -10.08 -15.88
CA ALA A 488 23.32 -9.96 -17.26
C ALA A 488 23.22 -8.49 -17.70
N LEU A 489 22.61 -7.63 -16.87
CA LEU A 489 22.47 -6.21 -17.18
C LEU A 489 23.82 -5.48 -17.14
N THR A 490 24.69 -5.82 -16.18
CA THR A 490 26.04 -5.25 -16.11
C THR A 490 26.87 -5.61 -17.34
N LYS A 491 26.72 -6.84 -17.86
CA LYS A 491 27.39 -7.26 -19.09
C LYS A 491 26.91 -6.49 -20.33
N LYS A 492 25.61 -6.19 -20.42
CA LYS A 492 25.02 -5.48 -21.57
C LYS A 492 25.29 -3.97 -21.55
N TYR A 493 25.12 -3.33 -20.39
CA TYR A 493 25.16 -1.87 -20.25
C TYR A 493 26.45 -1.33 -19.62
N GLY A 494 27.34 -2.22 -19.18
CA GLY A 494 28.54 -1.85 -18.42
C GLY A 494 28.23 -1.58 -16.94
N ASN A 495 29.28 -1.34 -16.16
CA ASN A 495 29.14 -1.00 -14.75
C ASN A 495 28.71 0.46 -14.58
N LEU A 496 27.46 0.68 -14.19
CA LEU A 496 26.91 2.01 -13.92
C LEU A 496 27.42 2.50 -12.55
N GLN A 497 28.14 3.62 -12.53
CA GLN A 497 28.73 4.17 -11.30
C GLN A 497 27.69 4.44 -10.19
N ASP A 498 26.48 4.85 -10.57
CA ASP A 498 25.40 5.14 -9.61
C ASP A 498 24.64 3.88 -9.17
N GLY A 499 24.83 2.74 -9.85
CA GLY A 499 24.08 1.51 -9.64
C GLY A 499 22.72 1.46 -10.35
N MET A 500 21.91 0.47 -9.99
CA MET A 500 20.59 0.20 -10.58
C MET A 500 19.52 0.11 -9.51
N VAL A 501 18.27 0.39 -9.89
CA VAL A 501 17.08 0.20 -9.07
C VAL A 501 16.01 -0.56 -9.85
N ALA A 502 15.25 -1.41 -9.16
CA ALA A 502 14.07 -2.07 -9.71
C ALA A 502 12.80 -1.40 -9.15
N LYS A 503 11.90 -0.98 -10.03
CA LYS A 503 10.54 -0.50 -9.74
C LYS A 503 9.57 -1.66 -9.97
N ILE A 504 8.84 -2.07 -8.94
CA ILE A 504 7.85 -3.16 -8.96
C ILE A 504 6.49 -2.56 -8.62
N PHE A 505 5.50 -2.70 -9.50
CA PHE A 505 4.19 -2.03 -9.34
C PHE A 505 3.07 -2.70 -10.12
N TRP A 506 1.82 -2.34 -9.82
CA TRP A 506 0.60 -2.81 -10.46
C TRP A 506 0.00 -1.73 -11.38
N GLY A 507 0.40 -1.73 -12.64
CA GLY A 507 -0.11 -0.82 -13.67
C GLY A 507 -1.53 -1.19 -14.10
N GLU A 508 -2.35 -0.20 -14.44
CA GLU A 508 -3.71 -0.46 -14.97
C GLU A 508 -3.63 -1.08 -16.35
N ALA A 509 -4.38 -2.15 -16.57
CA ALA A 509 -4.32 -2.95 -17.80
C ALA A 509 -4.82 -2.17 -19.03
N ASP A 510 -5.81 -1.29 -18.83
CA ASP A 510 -6.44 -0.52 -19.91
C ASP A 510 -5.64 0.73 -20.31
N ARG A 511 -4.56 1.04 -19.58
CA ARG A 511 -3.69 2.19 -19.87
C ARG A 511 -2.48 1.77 -20.68
N THR A 512 -2.01 2.68 -21.53
CA THR A 512 -0.69 2.57 -22.17
C THR A 512 0.38 2.39 -21.09
N SER A 513 1.14 1.31 -21.19
CA SER A 513 2.12 0.94 -20.16
C SER A 513 3.32 1.89 -20.12
N GLU A 514 3.93 2.06 -18.94
CA GLU A 514 5.14 2.88 -18.78
C GLU A 514 6.28 2.49 -19.76
N PRO A 515 6.59 1.19 -19.99
CA PRO A 515 7.57 0.80 -20.99
C PRO A 515 7.25 1.29 -22.42
N GLU A 516 5.99 1.23 -22.85
CA GLU A 516 5.59 1.71 -24.19
C GLU A 516 5.68 3.24 -24.31
N ILE A 517 5.33 3.96 -23.24
CA ILE A 517 5.52 5.42 -23.19
C ILE A 517 7.02 5.76 -23.26
N LEU A 518 7.85 5.08 -22.46
CA LEU A 518 9.30 5.30 -22.44
C LEU A 518 9.97 4.98 -23.78
N LYS A 519 9.45 4.00 -24.54
CA LYS A 519 9.89 3.73 -25.91
C LYS A 519 9.66 4.92 -26.83
N LYS A 520 8.48 5.56 -26.79
CA LYS A 520 8.21 6.79 -27.55
C LYS A 520 9.09 7.96 -27.10
N VAL A 521 9.30 8.10 -25.78
CA VAL A 521 10.21 9.10 -25.20
C VAL A 521 11.65 8.90 -25.70
N GLU A 522 12.14 7.67 -25.80
CA GLU A 522 13.48 7.37 -26.30
C GLU A 522 13.63 7.75 -27.79
N GLU A 523 12.62 7.54 -28.63
CA GLU A 523 12.63 8.01 -30.02
C GLU A 523 12.64 9.54 -30.14
N ILE A 524 11.96 10.24 -29.23
CA ILE A 524 12.04 11.71 -29.14
C ILE A 524 13.45 12.14 -28.69
N ALA A 525 14.03 11.45 -27.70
CA ALA A 525 15.36 11.74 -27.16
C ALA A 525 16.47 11.64 -28.22
N LYS A 526 16.31 10.80 -29.25
CA LYS A 526 17.25 10.71 -30.39
C LYS A 526 17.23 11.95 -31.28
N ARG A 527 16.12 12.70 -31.31
CA ARG A 527 15.92 13.87 -32.18
C ARG A 527 16.11 15.20 -31.46
N HIS A 528 15.91 15.24 -30.13
CA HIS A 528 15.90 16.47 -29.36
C HIS A 528 16.93 16.46 -28.21
N ALA A 529 17.91 17.35 -28.29
CA ALA A 529 18.96 17.51 -27.28
C ALA A 529 18.42 17.92 -25.90
N THR A 530 17.24 18.55 -25.84
CA THR A 530 16.54 18.92 -24.60
C THR A 530 15.96 17.72 -23.86
N VAL A 531 15.83 16.57 -24.52
CA VAL A 531 15.30 15.31 -23.94
C VAL A 531 16.43 14.29 -23.74
N GLN A 532 17.45 14.31 -24.61
CA GLN A 532 18.60 13.40 -24.54
C GLN A 532 19.32 13.48 -23.18
N GLY A 533 19.26 12.40 -22.39
CA GLY A 533 19.87 12.34 -21.06
C GLY A 533 19.06 13.01 -19.95
N HIS A 534 17.86 13.52 -20.26
CA HIS A 534 16.94 14.20 -19.33
C HIS A 534 15.69 13.38 -19.01
N VAL A 535 15.71 12.09 -19.31
CA VAL A 535 14.65 11.08 -19.09
C VAL A 535 15.26 9.82 -18.48
N PRO A 536 14.50 8.97 -17.75
CA PRO A 536 15.06 7.82 -17.07
C PRO A 536 15.57 6.79 -18.06
N GLN A 537 16.75 6.24 -17.77
CA GLN A 537 17.33 5.17 -18.56
C GLN A 537 16.73 3.83 -18.13
N LEU A 538 15.74 3.34 -18.89
CA LEU A 538 15.18 2.00 -18.73
C LEU A 538 16.19 0.97 -19.27
N LEU A 539 16.65 0.08 -18.40
CA LEU A 539 17.64 -0.96 -18.73
C LEU A 539 16.97 -2.28 -19.08
N TRP A 540 15.86 -2.59 -18.43
CA TRP A 540 15.10 -3.83 -18.67
C TRP A 540 13.70 -3.72 -18.06
N HIS A 541 12.74 -4.48 -18.59
CA HIS A 541 11.41 -4.59 -17.98
C HIS A 541 10.78 -5.95 -18.25
N HIS A 542 9.80 -6.31 -17.40
CA HIS A 542 8.94 -7.46 -17.60
C HIS A 542 7.52 -7.17 -17.11
N ALA A 543 6.54 -7.62 -17.89
CA ALA A 543 5.12 -7.54 -17.58
C ALA A 543 4.59 -8.95 -17.32
N PHE A 544 3.92 -9.14 -16.18
CA PHE A 544 3.32 -10.42 -15.83
C PHE A 544 1.98 -10.58 -16.57
N THR A 545 1.54 -11.82 -16.80
CA THR A 545 0.36 -12.09 -17.64
C THR A 545 -0.95 -12.26 -16.87
N ASN A 546 -0.91 -12.20 -15.53
CA ASN A 546 -2.08 -12.46 -14.68
C ASN A 546 -2.71 -11.13 -14.20
N PRO A 547 -3.82 -10.67 -14.82
CA PRO A 547 -4.51 -9.48 -14.35
C PRO A 547 -5.30 -9.75 -13.07
N THR A 548 -5.54 -8.70 -12.28
CA THR A 548 -6.41 -8.76 -11.10
C THR A 548 -7.89 -8.97 -11.44
N SER A 549 -8.32 -8.75 -12.68
CA SER A 549 -9.72 -8.99 -13.10
C SER A 549 -10.12 -10.46 -13.02
N ALA A 550 -9.17 -11.39 -13.17
CA ALA A 550 -9.45 -12.82 -13.30
C ALA A 550 -10.28 -13.38 -12.14
N ILE A 551 -10.02 -12.94 -10.90
CA ILE A 551 -10.82 -13.37 -9.75
C ILE A 551 -12.23 -12.77 -9.78
N ARG A 552 -12.38 -11.50 -10.20
CA ARG A 552 -13.68 -10.84 -10.28
C ARG A 552 -14.56 -11.47 -11.36
N GLU A 553 -13.98 -11.85 -12.49
CA GLU A 553 -14.63 -12.65 -13.54
C GLU A 553 -15.11 -13.99 -12.99
N ALA A 554 -14.24 -14.72 -12.29
CA ALA A 554 -14.59 -16.01 -11.67
C ALA A 554 -15.69 -15.88 -10.60
N LEU A 555 -15.76 -14.75 -9.91
CA LEU A 555 -16.77 -14.46 -8.89
C LEU A 555 -18.07 -13.89 -9.46
N GLY A 556 -18.13 -13.57 -10.76
CA GLY A 556 -19.30 -12.95 -11.39
C GLY A 556 -19.56 -11.52 -10.91
N VAL A 557 -18.51 -10.77 -10.56
CA VAL A 557 -18.62 -9.36 -10.16
C VAL A 557 -18.87 -8.49 -11.39
N LEU A 558 -19.75 -7.49 -11.28
CA LEU A 558 -20.02 -6.52 -12.35
C LEU A 558 -18.77 -5.69 -12.67
N GLU A 559 -18.56 -5.42 -13.96
CA GLU A 559 -17.42 -4.63 -14.48
C GLU A 559 -16.05 -5.13 -13.98
N PRO A 560 -15.71 -6.43 -14.19
CA PRO A 560 -14.55 -7.05 -13.55
C PRO A 560 -13.21 -6.50 -14.08
N THR A 561 -13.20 -5.94 -15.29
CA THR A 561 -12.02 -5.34 -15.92
C THR A 561 -11.79 -3.88 -15.50
N THR A 562 -12.81 -3.20 -14.97
CA THR A 562 -12.67 -1.79 -14.56
C THR A 562 -11.64 -1.65 -13.45
N GLY A 563 -10.57 -0.90 -13.73
CA GLY A 563 -9.44 -0.72 -12.82
C GLY A 563 -8.59 -1.98 -12.63
N SER A 564 -8.70 -2.96 -13.54
CA SER A 564 -7.85 -4.15 -13.55
C SER A 564 -6.38 -3.76 -13.65
N ARG A 565 -5.53 -4.49 -12.94
CA ARG A 565 -4.09 -4.21 -12.86
C ARG A 565 -3.26 -5.43 -13.17
N VAL A 566 -2.07 -5.16 -13.68
CA VAL A 566 -1.03 -6.13 -14.02
C VAL A 566 0.25 -5.78 -13.30
N LEU A 567 0.95 -6.78 -12.75
CA LEU A 567 2.25 -6.59 -12.13
C LEU A 567 3.33 -6.31 -13.18
N TYR A 568 4.20 -5.35 -12.90
CA TYR A 568 5.37 -4.99 -13.69
C TYR A 568 6.62 -4.95 -12.81
N ILE A 569 7.76 -5.29 -13.42
CA ILE A 569 9.09 -4.98 -12.88
C ILE A 569 9.90 -4.25 -13.95
N LEU A 570 10.41 -3.06 -13.63
CA LEU A 570 11.25 -2.24 -14.51
C LEU A 570 12.57 -1.96 -13.80
N VAL A 571 13.70 -2.12 -14.49
CA VAL A 571 15.03 -1.84 -13.98
C VAL A 571 15.57 -0.57 -14.63
N PHE A 572 15.98 0.39 -13.81
CA PHE A 572 16.50 1.68 -14.23
C PHE A 572 17.91 1.90 -13.68
N ARG A 573 18.67 2.79 -14.32
CA ARG A 573 19.82 3.43 -13.68
C ARG A 573 19.35 4.15 -12.40
N LYS A 574 20.11 4.03 -11.31
CA LYS A 574 19.82 4.76 -10.07
C LYS A 574 20.08 6.27 -10.27
N LEU A 575 19.13 7.09 -9.84
CA LEU A 575 19.17 8.56 -9.90
C LEU A 575 19.08 9.16 -8.50
N LYS A 576 19.49 10.42 -8.32
CA LYS A 576 19.40 11.12 -7.04
C LYS A 576 18.25 12.15 -7.05
N PRO A 577 17.53 12.34 -5.94
CA PRO A 577 16.41 13.28 -5.90
C PRO A 577 16.90 14.74 -5.99
N ILE A 578 16.12 15.58 -6.67
CA ILE A 578 16.40 17.02 -6.78
C ILE A 578 16.52 17.71 -5.41
N THR A 579 15.88 17.16 -4.36
CA THR A 579 15.90 17.69 -3.00
C THR A 579 17.30 17.68 -2.36
N GLU A 580 18.26 16.92 -2.90
CA GLU A 580 19.66 16.97 -2.46
C GLU A 580 20.40 18.22 -2.96
N LEU A 581 19.92 18.84 -4.03
CA LEU A 581 20.56 20.00 -4.64
C LEU A 581 20.13 21.29 -3.94
N HIS A 582 20.97 22.31 -4.07
CA HIS A 582 20.70 23.66 -3.57
C HIS A 582 21.25 24.72 -4.55
N ASP A 583 20.85 25.97 -4.32
CA ASP A 583 21.32 27.15 -5.06
C ASP A 583 21.26 26.98 -6.60
N ASN A 584 22.40 27.13 -7.26
CA ASN A 584 22.50 27.13 -8.72
C ASN A 584 22.24 25.74 -9.32
N GLU A 585 22.70 24.67 -8.66
CA GLU A 585 22.51 23.30 -9.17
C GLU A 585 21.03 22.89 -9.11
N LEU A 586 20.33 23.30 -8.05
CA LEU A 586 18.89 23.10 -7.92
C LEU A 586 18.13 23.84 -9.04
N PHE A 587 18.48 25.10 -9.30
CA PHE A 587 17.87 25.88 -10.38
C PHE A 587 18.14 25.28 -11.77
N ASP A 588 19.37 24.87 -12.03
CA ASP A 588 19.79 24.28 -13.30
C ASP A 588 19.03 22.97 -13.59
N VAL A 589 19.03 22.03 -12.64
CA VAL A 589 18.31 20.76 -12.78
C VAL A 589 16.80 20.97 -12.94
N TRP A 590 16.21 21.86 -12.15
CA TRP A 590 14.80 22.21 -12.27
C TRP A 590 14.47 22.75 -13.67
N TYR A 591 15.32 23.62 -14.22
CA TYR A 591 15.11 24.17 -15.55
C TYR A 591 15.31 23.15 -16.67
N GLN A 592 16.32 22.28 -16.57
CA GLN A 592 16.52 21.18 -17.51
C GLN A 592 15.29 20.26 -17.59
N CYS A 593 14.66 19.95 -16.45
CA CYS A 593 13.41 19.18 -16.42
C CYS A 593 12.26 19.89 -17.14
N ILE A 594 12.13 21.22 -17.04
CA ILE A 594 11.11 22.00 -17.77
C ILE A 594 11.34 21.94 -19.28
N LEU A 595 12.59 22.09 -19.73
CA LEU A 595 12.91 22.03 -21.16
C LEU A 595 12.63 20.65 -21.76
N CYS A 596 12.98 19.59 -21.02
CA CYS A 596 12.63 18.22 -21.36
C CYS A 596 11.11 18.05 -21.47
N HIS A 597 10.38 18.44 -20.41
CA HIS A 597 8.92 18.36 -20.35
C HIS A 597 8.22 19.12 -21.49
N LEU A 598 8.62 20.37 -21.77
CA LEU A 598 8.06 21.18 -22.87
C LEU A 598 8.24 20.49 -24.22
N THR A 599 9.42 19.91 -24.45
CA THR A 599 9.71 19.22 -25.71
C THR A 599 8.84 17.97 -25.84
N LEU A 600 8.72 17.17 -24.78
CA LEU A 600 7.86 15.99 -24.76
C LEU A 600 6.39 16.35 -24.98
N TRP A 601 5.91 17.41 -24.34
CA TRP A 601 4.55 17.89 -24.52
C TRP A 601 4.25 18.25 -25.98
N LYS A 602 5.16 18.99 -26.64
CA LYS A 602 5.03 19.34 -28.07
C LYS A 602 5.04 18.13 -29.00
N GLU A 603 5.74 17.06 -28.61
CA GLU A 603 5.79 15.78 -29.34
C GLU A 603 4.64 14.82 -28.95
N GLY A 604 3.67 15.29 -28.17
CA GLY A 604 2.47 14.54 -27.82
C GLY A 604 2.68 13.48 -26.73
N VAL A 605 3.63 13.70 -25.82
CA VAL A 605 3.81 12.91 -24.59
C VAL A 605 3.53 13.82 -23.39
N TYR A 606 2.47 13.53 -22.65
CA TYR A 606 2.03 14.34 -21.51
C TYR A 606 2.37 13.66 -20.20
N HIS A 607 3.24 14.28 -19.39
CA HIS A 607 3.73 13.71 -18.14
C HIS A 607 2.65 13.69 -17.03
N ARG A 608 1.94 14.82 -16.83
CA ARG A 608 0.81 15.00 -15.90
C ARG A 608 1.07 14.80 -14.40
N ASP A 609 2.24 14.32 -13.99
CA ASP A 609 2.60 14.16 -12.57
C ASP A 609 3.93 14.81 -12.17
N VAL A 610 4.02 16.13 -12.34
CA VAL A 610 5.18 16.92 -11.90
C VAL A 610 5.20 17.01 -10.37
N SER A 611 6.23 16.43 -9.74
CA SER A 611 6.40 16.42 -8.28
C SER A 611 7.90 16.39 -7.90
N PRO A 612 8.30 16.78 -6.67
CA PRO A 612 9.69 16.73 -6.25
C PRO A 612 10.28 15.31 -6.29
N GLY A 613 9.44 14.28 -6.18
CA GLY A 613 9.85 12.88 -6.27
C GLY A 613 10.17 12.42 -7.70
N ASN A 614 9.66 13.14 -8.70
CA ASN A 614 9.82 12.84 -10.12
C ASN A 614 10.88 13.72 -10.78
N LEU A 615 11.39 14.74 -10.08
CA LEU A 615 12.54 15.53 -10.51
C LEU A 615 13.81 14.94 -9.88
N MET A 616 14.68 14.42 -10.72
CA MET A 616 15.89 13.70 -10.31
C MET A 616 17.13 14.28 -10.99
N TRP A 617 18.31 13.81 -10.61
CA TRP A 617 19.57 14.16 -11.24
C TRP A 617 20.60 13.03 -11.20
N TYR A 618 21.60 13.13 -12.07
CA TYR A 618 22.83 12.35 -12.00
C TYR A 618 24.01 13.15 -12.57
N ARG A 619 25.24 12.65 -12.36
CA ARG A 619 26.43 13.20 -13.02
C ARG A 619 27.02 12.21 -14.00
N LYS A 620 27.50 12.73 -15.13
CA LYS A 620 28.26 11.96 -16.11
C LYS A 620 29.36 12.85 -16.66
N ASP A 621 30.59 12.37 -16.60
CA ASP A 621 31.78 13.06 -17.10
C ASP A 621 31.92 14.50 -16.53
N GLY A 622 31.61 14.66 -15.24
CA GLY A 622 31.63 15.95 -14.53
C GLY A 622 30.39 16.85 -14.77
N LYS A 623 29.59 16.57 -15.79
CA LYS A 623 28.36 17.32 -16.12
C LYS A 623 27.17 16.86 -15.29
N LEU A 624 26.38 17.81 -14.80
CA LEU A 624 25.12 17.59 -14.10
C LEU A 624 23.96 17.48 -15.09
N PHE A 625 23.11 16.48 -14.92
CA PHE A 625 21.91 16.26 -15.73
C PHE A 625 20.69 16.17 -14.82
N GLY A 626 19.69 17.01 -15.10
CA GLY A 626 18.35 16.88 -14.54
C GLY A 626 17.52 15.87 -15.32
N VAL A 627 16.76 15.03 -14.63
CA VAL A 627 15.96 13.96 -15.22
C VAL A 627 14.52 14.11 -14.75
N LEU A 628 13.59 14.23 -15.70
CA LEU A 628 12.17 14.07 -15.43
C LEU A 628 11.86 12.57 -15.45
N ASN A 629 11.52 12.01 -14.30
CA ASN A 629 11.34 10.59 -14.04
C ASN A 629 9.87 10.24 -13.81
N ASP A 630 9.55 8.94 -13.88
CA ASP A 630 8.23 8.35 -13.58
C ASP A 630 7.13 8.65 -14.61
N TYR A 631 7.05 7.82 -15.66
CA TYR A 631 6.12 8.00 -16.79
C TYR A 631 4.87 7.14 -16.67
N ASP A 632 4.62 6.52 -15.52
CA ASP A 632 3.51 5.59 -15.33
C ASP A 632 2.11 6.23 -15.40
N LEU A 633 2.01 7.52 -15.11
CA LEU A 633 0.79 8.31 -15.28
C LEU A 633 0.73 9.10 -16.56
N SER A 634 1.78 9.02 -17.37
CA SER A 634 1.82 9.73 -18.64
C SER A 634 0.75 9.21 -19.60
N SER A 635 0.46 10.00 -20.61
CA SER A 635 -0.47 9.67 -21.69
C SER A 635 0.05 10.21 -23.01
N LEU A 636 -0.40 9.62 -24.10
CA LEU A 636 -0.07 10.07 -25.43
C LEU A 636 -1.20 10.94 -26.01
N ALA A 637 -0.87 11.89 -26.89
CA ALA A 637 -1.85 12.76 -27.53
C ALA A 637 -2.89 12.00 -28.38
N ASP A 638 -2.50 10.81 -28.85
CA ASP A 638 -3.31 9.89 -29.65
C ASP A 638 -4.06 8.84 -28.81
N ASP A 639 -3.81 8.77 -27.50
CA ASP A 639 -4.60 7.90 -26.63
C ASP A 639 -6.00 8.48 -26.45
N PRO A 640 -7.06 7.64 -26.43
CA PRO A 640 -8.40 8.04 -25.98
C PRO A 640 -8.44 8.35 -24.47
N GLY A 641 -7.26 8.53 -23.84
CA GLY A 641 -7.04 8.70 -22.42
C GLY A 641 -7.84 9.86 -21.83
N PRO A 642 -7.85 9.97 -20.49
CA PRO A 642 -8.78 10.82 -19.75
C PRO A 642 -9.00 12.19 -20.40
N ARG A 643 -10.26 12.50 -20.75
CA ARG A 643 -10.65 13.79 -21.34
C ARG A 643 -10.58 14.96 -20.33
N GLY A 644 -10.05 14.73 -19.12
CA GLY A 644 -9.69 15.74 -18.12
C GLY A 644 -8.84 15.15 -16.99
N ASN A 645 -8.88 15.74 -15.79
CA ASN A 645 -8.18 15.17 -14.62
C ASN A 645 -8.90 13.94 -14.04
N GLU A 646 -9.13 12.89 -14.83
CA GLU A 646 -9.40 11.59 -14.23
C GLU A 646 -8.13 11.16 -13.48
N ARG A 647 -8.02 11.62 -12.24
CA ARG A 647 -7.20 11.04 -11.19
C ARG A 647 -5.68 11.17 -11.36
N THR A 648 -5.18 12.05 -12.23
CA THR A 648 -3.73 12.24 -12.47
C THR A 648 -3.15 13.43 -11.70
N GLY A 649 -2.11 13.18 -10.90
CA GLY A 649 -1.21 14.21 -10.35
C GLY A 649 -1.11 14.23 -8.82
N THR A 650 0.03 14.71 -8.31
CA THR A 650 0.30 14.81 -6.88
C THR A 650 -0.35 16.06 -6.28
N VAL A 651 -1.43 15.90 -5.49
CA VAL A 651 -2.35 16.98 -5.04
C VAL A 651 -1.66 18.31 -4.63
N PRO A 652 -0.64 18.35 -3.76
CA PRO A 652 0.00 19.62 -3.40
C PRO A 652 0.63 20.40 -4.57
N PHE A 653 1.04 19.70 -5.61
CA PHE A 653 1.73 20.26 -6.76
C PHE A 653 0.81 20.50 -7.96
N MET A 654 -0.42 19.97 -7.97
CA MET A 654 -1.40 20.29 -9.01
C MET A 654 -1.65 21.80 -9.11
N ALA A 655 -1.87 22.32 -10.31
CA ALA A 655 -2.28 23.71 -10.51
C ALA A 655 -3.60 24.04 -9.81
N LEU A 656 -3.82 25.30 -9.44
CA LEU A 656 -5.05 25.74 -8.76
C LEU A 656 -6.32 25.41 -9.57
N ASP A 657 -6.29 25.61 -10.88
CA ASP A 657 -7.40 25.31 -11.79
C ASP A 657 -7.79 23.81 -11.72
N LEU A 658 -6.81 22.95 -11.43
CA LEU A 658 -6.99 21.50 -11.34
C LEU A 658 -7.47 21.01 -9.97
N LEU A 659 -7.47 21.88 -8.95
CA LEU A 659 -7.90 21.55 -7.58
C LEU A 659 -9.38 21.85 -7.33
N THR A 660 -10.11 22.33 -8.32
CA THR A 660 -11.56 22.59 -8.22
C THR A 660 -12.38 21.30 -8.28
N GLU A 661 -13.61 21.30 -7.76
CA GLU A 661 -14.51 20.14 -7.87
C GLU A 661 -14.75 19.72 -9.32
N GLN A 662 -14.97 20.68 -10.22
CA GLN A 662 -15.13 20.46 -11.66
C GLN A 662 -13.92 19.74 -12.24
N ALA A 663 -12.71 20.23 -11.94
CA ALA A 663 -11.50 19.59 -12.40
C ALA A 663 -11.36 18.17 -11.85
N GLN A 664 -11.63 17.96 -10.55
CA GLN A 664 -11.56 16.62 -9.94
C GLN A 664 -12.59 15.63 -10.50
N ARG A 665 -13.68 16.11 -11.13
CA ARG A 665 -14.62 15.29 -11.91
C ARG A 665 -14.15 14.98 -13.34
N GLY A 666 -13.00 15.50 -13.76
CA GLY A 666 -12.47 15.32 -15.11
C GLY A 666 -13.08 16.29 -16.14
N GLU A 667 -13.77 17.34 -15.69
CA GLU A 667 -14.44 18.31 -16.58
C GLU A 667 -13.51 19.46 -17.01
N VAL A 668 -12.30 19.55 -16.46
CA VAL A 668 -11.28 20.53 -16.88
C VAL A 668 -10.19 19.82 -17.68
N LYS A 669 -9.96 20.30 -18.91
CA LYS A 669 -8.88 19.85 -19.78
C LYS A 669 -7.52 20.17 -19.17
N HIS A 670 -6.63 19.18 -19.12
CA HIS A 670 -5.26 19.37 -18.63
C HIS A 670 -4.40 20.01 -19.72
N LEU A 671 -3.91 21.21 -19.46
CA LEU A 671 -3.10 22.02 -20.39
C LEU A 671 -1.64 22.14 -19.88
N TYR A 672 -0.70 22.48 -20.75
CA TYR A 672 0.73 22.59 -20.42
C TYR A 672 0.96 23.61 -19.30
N ARG A 673 0.23 24.73 -19.32
CA ARG A 673 0.26 25.73 -18.24
C ARG A 673 0.04 25.15 -16.84
N HIS A 674 -0.74 24.07 -16.72
CA HIS A 674 -0.96 23.42 -15.43
C HIS A 674 0.30 22.70 -14.93
N ASP A 675 1.00 21.98 -15.81
CA ASP A 675 2.26 21.32 -15.46
C ASP A 675 3.38 22.35 -15.18
N LEU A 676 3.40 23.47 -15.93
CA LEU A 676 4.34 24.56 -15.66
C LEU A 676 4.10 25.21 -14.29
N GLU A 677 2.84 25.42 -13.90
CA GLU A 677 2.49 25.85 -12.54
C GLU A 677 2.94 24.81 -11.50
N SER A 678 2.81 23.51 -11.79
CA SER A 678 3.31 22.45 -10.90
C SER A 678 4.81 22.54 -10.66
N PHE A 679 5.63 22.85 -11.67
CA PHE A 679 7.06 23.08 -11.48
C PHE A 679 7.34 24.23 -10.50
N VAL A 680 6.55 25.31 -10.50
CA VAL A 680 6.67 26.42 -9.54
C VAL A 680 6.31 25.98 -8.12
N TRP A 681 5.25 25.16 -7.97
CA TRP A 681 4.88 24.58 -6.68
C TRP A 681 5.96 23.64 -6.13
N VAL A 682 6.58 22.81 -6.97
CA VAL A 682 7.72 21.96 -6.60
C VAL A 682 8.90 22.80 -6.10
N PHE A 683 9.28 23.84 -6.84
CA PHE A 683 10.40 24.70 -6.47
C PHE A 683 10.15 25.46 -5.16
N THR A 684 8.91 25.90 -4.96
CA THR A 684 8.44 26.53 -3.72
C THR A 684 8.50 25.57 -2.55
N TRP A 685 8.03 24.33 -2.73
CA TRP A 685 8.08 23.30 -1.71
C TRP A 685 9.50 23.00 -1.26
N ILE A 686 10.42 22.76 -2.20
CA ILE A 686 11.82 22.49 -1.89
C ILE A 686 12.43 23.66 -1.12
N SER A 687 12.21 24.89 -1.60
CA SER A 687 12.76 26.11 -0.99
C SER A 687 12.25 26.41 0.42
N LEU A 688 11.07 25.88 0.80
CA LEU A 688 10.47 26.07 2.12
C LEU A 688 10.71 24.90 3.07
N ARG A 689 11.02 23.71 2.55
CA ARG A 689 11.16 22.46 3.32
C ARG A 689 12.59 21.99 3.44
N TYR A 690 13.50 22.46 2.60
CA TYR A 690 14.88 21.99 2.56
C TYR A 690 15.85 23.15 2.76
N ASP A 691 16.93 22.86 3.48
CA ASP A 691 18.08 23.74 3.63
C ASP A 691 19.35 22.94 3.36
N ASN A 692 20.13 23.35 2.35
CA ASN A 692 21.35 22.67 1.90
C ASN A 692 21.17 21.15 1.73
N GLY A 693 20.12 20.76 1.00
CA GLY A 693 19.81 19.36 0.73
C GLY A 693 19.20 18.58 1.89
N LYS A 694 18.94 19.22 3.04
CA LYS A 694 18.38 18.55 4.24
C LYS A 694 16.97 19.02 4.52
N LEU A 695 16.08 18.08 4.76
CA LEU A 695 14.72 18.37 5.21
C LEU A 695 14.76 19.11 6.55
N LEU A 696 14.08 20.25 6.62
CA LEU A 696 13.95 21.05 7.83
C LEU A 696 13.10 20.31 8.87
N PRO A 697 13.53 20.31 10.16
CA PRO A 697 12.79 19.67 11.22
C PRO A 697 11.59 20.50 11.67
N GLY A 698 10.53 19.83 12.13
CA GLY A 698 9.32 20.48 12.65
C GLY A 698 8.19 20.57 11.61
N SER A 699 7.04 21.07 12.04
CA SER A 699 5.88 21.26 11.16
C SER A 699 6.00 22.60 10.45
N HIS A 700 6.00 22.58 9.12
CA HIS A 700 5.97 23.76 8.28
C HIS A 700 4.54 24.04 7.77
N PRO A 701 4.20 25.32 7.48
CA PRO A 701 2.84 25.69 7.10
C PRO A 701 2.27 24.95 5.86
N ILE A 702 3.15 24.49 4.97
CA ILE A 702 2.76 23.79 3.74
C ILE A 702 2.65 22.28 3.92
N ASP A 703 3.08 21.71 5.06
CA ASP A 703 3.04 20.26 5.30
C ASP A 703 1.61 19.72 5.25
N ALA A 704 0.66 20.52 5.71
CA ALA A 704 -0.75 20.14 5.74
C ALA A 704 -1.35 19.98 4.33
N TRP A 705 -0.77 20.61 3.28
CA TRP A 705 -1.24 20.45 1.90
C TRP A 705 -1.21 18.99 1.46
N ALA A 706 -0.23 18.23 1.95
CA ALA A 706 -0.09 16.79 1.70
C ALA A 706 -1.19 15.93 2.33
N THR A 707 -1.96 16.50 3.27
CA THR A 707 -2.94 15.78 4.08
C THR A 707 -4.39 16.12 3.73
N PHE A 708 -4.60 17.20 2.97
CA PHE A 708 -5.93 17.65 2.57
C PHE A 708 -6.39 16.94 1.29
N ASP A 709 -7.71 16.90 1.10
CA ASP A 709 -8.29 16.63 -0.22
C ASP A 709 -7.92 17.74 -1.21
N ALA A 710 -8.15 17.49 -2.50
CA ALA A 710 -7.75 18.41 -3.57
C ALA A 710 -8.36 19.81 -3.41
N VAL A 711 -9.66 19.90 -3.12
CA VAL A 711 -10.38 21.17 -3.02
C VAL A 711 -9.85 21.99 -1.84
N THR A 712 -9.76 21.36 -0.66
CA THR A 712 -9.20 22.00 0.52
C THR A 712 -7.73 22.41 0.30
N CYS A 713 -6.93 21.60 -0.40
CA CYS A 713 -5.57 21.96 -0.77
C CYS A 713 -5.54 23.22 -1.66
N GLY A 714 -6.45 23.33 -2.63
CA GLY A 714 -6.61 24.51 -3.49
C GLY A 714 -6.87 25.78 -2.68
N GLU A 715 -7.82 25.74 -1.74
CA GLU A 715 -8.12 26.86 -0.85
C GLU A 715 -6.89 27.30 -0.03
N LYS A 716 -6.12 26.35 0.51
CA LYS A 716 -4.92 26.66 1.30
C LYS A 716 -3.80 27.23 0.45
N LYS A 717 -3.64 26.76 -0.79
CA LYS A 717 -2.68 27.34 -1.76
C LYS A 717 -3.06 28.76 -2.15
N GLN A 718 -4.35 29.02 -2.39
CA GLN A 718 -4.85 30.37 -2.65
C GLN A 718 -4.60 31.31 -1.46
N ALA A 719 -4.88 30.86 -0.24
CA ALA A 719 -4.58 31.62 0.97
C ALA A 719 -3.07 31.88 1.10
N PHE A 720 -2.23 30.89 0.80
CA PHE A 720 -0.77 31.07 0.79
C PHE A 720 -0.32 32.17 -0.16
N LEU A 721 -0.87 32.24 -1.38
CA LEU A 721 -0.55 33.31 -2.34
C LEU A 721 -0.96 34.69 -1.81
N ASN A 722 -2.14 34.80 -1.20
CA ASN A 722 -2.61 36.07 -0.60
C ASN A 722 -1.71 36.56 0.55
N TYR A 723 -1.01 35.65 1.22
CA TYR A 723 -0.12 35.97 2.34
C TYR A 723 1.36 35.73 2.01
N LEU A 724 1.73 35.63 0.72
CA LEU A 724 3.07 35.22 0.26
C LEU A 724 4.21 36.03 0.92
N GLN A 725 3.99 37.32 1.12
CA GLN A 725 4.92 38.25 1.78
C GLN A 725 5.29 37.90 3.25
N HIS A 726 4.45 37.10 3.92
CA HIS A 726 4.66 36.67 5.30
C HIS A 726 5.52 35.40 5.39
N PHE A 727 5.60 34.62 4.31
CA PHE A 727 6.46 33.45 4.24
C PHE A 727 7.91 33.89 3.99
N ARG A 728 8.81 33.44 4.88
CA ARG A 728 10.21 33.81 4.86
C ARG A 728 11.04 32.55 5.04
N PRO A 729 11.61 31.97 3.97
CA PRO A 729 12.58 30.89 4.12
C PRO A 729 13.79 31.38 4.92
N SER A 730 14.54 30.43 5.48
CA SER A 730 15.76 30.65 6.28
C SER A 730 16.75 31.62 5.58
N HIS A 731 16.74 31.62 4.24
CA HIS A 731 17.60 32.42 3.37
C HIS A 731 16.89 33.64 2.77
N LYS A 732 16.45 34.57 3.63
CA LYS A 732 15.76 35.84 3.30
C LYS A 732 16.37 36.71 2.17
N LYS A 733 17.62 36.45 1.76
CA LYS A 733 18.36 37.22 0.75
C LYS A 733 18.55 36.48 -0.57
N SER A 734 18.08 35.23 -0.70
CA SER A 734 18.34 34.42 -1.88
C SER A 734 17.58 34.94 -3.10
N VAL A 735 18.28 34.99 -4.23
CA VAL A 735 17.72 35.31 -5.55
C VAL A 735 16.59 34.33 -5.91
N ILE A 736 16.64 33.09 -5.40
CA ILE A 736 15.62 32.05 -5.56
C ILE A 736 14.24 32.49 -5.07
N TRP A 737 14.14 33.11 -3.88
CA TRP A 737 12.82 33.50 -3.38
C TRP A 737 12.21 34.65 -4.21
N ARG A 738 13.04 35.60 -4.67
CA ARG A 738 12.57 36.64 -5.60
C ARG A 738 12.11 36.05 -6.93
N PHE A 739 12.81 35.02 -7.41
CA PHE A 739 12.43 34.28 -8.60
C PHE A 739 11.07 33.56 -8.42
N ILE A 740 10.85 32.88 -7.29
CA ILE A 740 9.56 32.24 -6.97
C ILE A 740 8.42 33.27 -6.92
N VAL A 741 8.63 34.41 -6.25
CA VAL A 741 7.63 35.48 -6.21
C VAL A 741 7.32 36.02 -7.61
N ALA A 742 8.35 36.18 -8.46
CA ALA A 742 8.15 36.59 -9.86
C ALA A 742 7.36 35.55 -10.67
N CYS A 743 7.61 34.26 -10.46
CA CYS A 743 6.84 33.16 -11.07
C CYS A 743 5.35 33.25 -10.72
N PHE A 744 5.02 33.43 -9.44
CA PHE A 744 3.63 33.57 -9.02
C PHE A 744 2.98 34.84 -9.55
N HIS A 745 3.73 35.94 -9.69
CA HIS A 745 3.20 37.14 -10.32
C HIS A 745 2.84 36.93 -11.80
N VAL A 746 3.65 36.18 -12.55
CA VAL A 746 3.33 35.79 -13.93
C VAL A 746 2.06 34.93 -13.95
N LEU A 747 1.99 33.88 -13.12
CA LEU A 747 0.83 33.00 -13.04
C LEU A 747 -0.47 33.76 -12.71
N ASP A 748 -0.43 34.68 -11.73
CA ASP A 748 -1.60 35.46 -11.33
C ASP A 748 -2.04 36.44 -12.43
N THR A 749 -1.09 37.07 -13.12
CA THR A 749 -1.36 37.96 -14.26
C THR A 749 -2.04 37.19 -15.41
N GLU A 750 -1.52 36.00 -15.74
CA GLU A 750 -2.10 35.13 -16.77
C GLU A 750 -3.50 34.66 -16.37
N ALA A 751 -3.69 34.25 -15.11
CA ALA A 751 -5.00 33.86 -14.60
C ALA A 751 -6.01 35.02 -14.61
N TYR A 752 -5.56 36.24 -14.29
CA TYR A 752 -6.38 37.45 -14.37
C TYR A 752 -6.80 37.74 -15.82
N ASN A 753 -5.87 37.69 -16.77
CA ASN A 753 -6.15 37.93 -18.18
C ASN A 753 -7.17 36.92 -18.74
N ARG A 754 -7.02 35.63 -18.42
CA ARG A 754 -8.00 34.60 -18.80
C ARG A 754 -9.39 34.87 -18.24
N ARG A 755 -9.50 35.16 -16.93
CA ARG A 755 -10.78 35.48 -16.29
C ARG A 755 -11.43 36.72 -16.91
N LYS A 756 -10.62 37.71 -17.30
CA LYS A 756 -11.10 38.92 -17.97
C LYS A 756 -11.67 38.57 -19.36
N GLN A 757 -10.91 37.83 -20.18
CA GLN A 757 -11.34 37.40 -21.51
C GLN A 757 -12.62 36.55 -21.45
N TRP A 758 -12.70 35.60 -20.51
CA TRP A 758 -13.89 34.76 -20.33
C TRP A 758 -15.14 35.57 -19.96
N ARG A 759 -15.00 36.58 -19.09
CA ARG A 759 -16.12 37.50 -18.77
C ARG A 759 -16.53 38.33 -19.99
N GLU A 760 -15.57 38.78 -20.79
CA GLU A 760 -15.86 39.53 -22.02
C GLU A 760 -16.62 38.66 -23.04
N LEU A 761 -16.26 37.39 -23.18
CA LEU A 761 -17.00 36.41 -24.00
C LEU A 761 -18.41 36.16 -23.48
N LEU A 762 -18.60 35.99 -22.17
CA LEU A 762 -19.94 35.85 -21.57
C LEU A 762 -20.85 37.07 -21.78
N ILE A 763 -20.26 38.26 -21.86
CA ILE A 763 -21.02 39.49 -22.15
C ILE A 763 -21.41 39.56 -23.64
N GLN A 764 -20.66 38.88 -24.52
CA GLN A 764 -20.80 38.95 -25.98
C GLN A 764 -21.53 37.74 -26.58
N ALA A 765 -21.72 36.65 -25.84
CA ALA A 765 -22.43 35.48 -26.31
C ALA A 765 -23.96 35.75 -26.39
N ASP A 766 -24.53 35.59 -27.59
CA ASP A 766 -25.97 35.30 -27.76
C ASP A 766 -26.23 33.85 -27.30
N ASP A 767 -27.49 33.45 -27.08
CA ASP A 767 -27.98 32.14 -26.58
C ASP A 767 -27.56 30.88 -27.41
N SER A 768 -26.35 30.80 -27.93
CA SER A 768 -25.77 29.63 -28.56
C SER A 768 -24.74 28.96 -27.65
N ASP A 769 -25.02 27.72 -27.26
CA ASP A 769 -24.17 26.80 -26.50
C ASP A 769 -22.92 26.34 -27.29
N GLU A 770 -22.13 27.27 -27.85
CA GLU A 770 -20.82 26.93 -28.41
C GLU A 770 -19.77 26.90 -27.28
N GLU A 771 -19.46 25.69 -26.79
CA GLU A 771 -18.29 25.44 -25.95
C GLU A 771 -17.03 25.86 -26.72
N THR A 772 -16.41 26.97 -26.32
CA THR A 772 -15.08 27.34 -26.83
C THR A 772 -14.05 26.39 -26.25
N ASP A 773 -13.55 25.45 -27.05
CA ASP A 773 -12.44 24.59 -26.69
C ASP A 773 -11.16 25.43 -26.47
N ASP A 774 -10.73 25.55 -25.21
CA ASP A 774 -9.43 26.15 -24.87
C ASP A 774 -8.32 25.24 -25.44
N GLU A 775 -7.79 25.61 -26.60
CA GLU A 775 -6.59 24.98 -27.20
C GLU A 775 -5.32 25.79 -26.90
N GLU A 776 -4.31 25.11 -26.35
CA GLU A 776 -3.01 25.72 -26.07
C GLU A 776 -2.04 25.43 -27.24
N SER A 777 -1.74 26.46 -28.05
CA SER A 777 -0.83 26.33 -29.19
C SER A 777 0.65 26.24 -28.75
N ALA A 778 1.52 25.72 -29.62
CA ALA A 778 2.97 25.71 -29.38
C ALA A 778 3.55 27.10 -29.11
N SER A 779 3.04 28.13 -29.80
CA SER A 779 3.43 29.52 -29.59
C SER A 779 3.01 30.04 -28.22
N ASN A 780 1.85 29.62 -27.71
CA ASN A 780 1.36 30.04 -26.39
C ASN A 780 2.24 29.45 -25.27
N MET A 781 2.68 28.20 -25.42
CA MET A 781 3.57 27.54 -24.46
C MET A 781 4.94 28.23 -24.38
N ASP A 782 5.52 28.59 -25.53
CA ASP A 782 6.81 29.29 -25.60
C ASP A 782 6.73 30.72 -25.06
N ASP A 783 5.65 31.45 -25.35
CA ASP A 783 5.41 32.79 -24.79
C ASP A 783 5.31 32.76 -23.26
N LEU A 784 4.55 31.79 -22.73
CA LEU A 784 4.41 31.61 -21.28
C LEU A 784 5.78 31.36 -20.63
N LEU A 785 6.56 30.40 -21.14
CA LEU A 785 7.91 30.15 -20.64
C LEU A 785 8.82 31.39 -20.80
N GLY A 786 8.68 32.14 -21.89
CA GLY A 786 9.34 33.42 -22.13
C GLY A 786 9.09 34.43 -21.00
N LYS A 787 7.85 34.56 -20.52
CA LYS A 787 7.49 35.43 -19.39
C LYS A 787 8.17 35.03 -18.08
N PHE A 788 8.32 33.73 -17.82
CA PHE A 788 9.08 33.25 -16.65
C PHE A 788 10.58 33.56 -16.76
N THR A 789 11.16 33.34 -17.94
CA THR A 789 12.60 33.48 -18.18
C THR A 789 13.06 34.93 -18.37
N GLY A 790 12.14 35.85 -18.70
CA GLY A 790 12.44 37.27 -18.91
C GLY A 790 12.69 38.10 -17.64
N ASN A 791 12.48 37.55 -16.44
CA ASN A 791 12.63 38.30 -15.19
C ASN A 791 14.11 38.44 -14.73
N ILE A 792 14.47 39.58 -14.13
CA ILE A 792 15.81 39.88 -13.59
C ILE A 792 16.33 38.77 -12.64
N ALA A 793 15.45 38.18 -11.83
CA ALA A 793 15.85 37.11 -10.91
C ALA A 793 16.30 35.85 -11.67
N TRP A 794 15.62 35.50 -12.76
CA TRP A 794 16.01 34.42 -13.67
C TRP A 794 17.40 34.68 -14.25
N VAL A 795 17.58 35.86 -14.85
CA VAL A 795 18.85 36.26 -15.50
C VAL A 795 20.03 36.16 -14.53
N LYS A 796 19.83 36.53 -13.27
CA LYS A 796 20.85 36.41 -12.22
C LYS A 796 21.21 34.96 -11.91
N LEU A 797 20.22 34.08 -11.79
CA LEU A 797 20.44 32.65 -11.55
C LEU A 797 21.11 31.98 -12.77
N SER A 798 20.66 32.30 -13.98
CA SER A 798 21.22 31.75 -15.22
C SER A 798 22.62 32.26 -15.53
N ASN A 799 22.96 33.50 -15.18
CA ASN A 799 24.29 34.06 -15.44
C ASN A 799 25.35 33.51 -14.48
N ALA A 800 24.97 33.18 -13.24
CA ALA A 800 25.88 32.53 -12.28
C ALA A 800 26.39 31.17 -12.81
N PHE A 801 25.61 30.52 -13.67
CA PHE A 801 25.95 29.26 -14.35
C PHE A 801 26.92 29.46 -15.53
N ARG A 802 26.73 30.51 -16.34
CA ARG A 802 27.59 30.77 -17.53
C ARG A 802 29.02 31.23 -17.18
N SER A 803 29.28 31.54 -15.92
CA SER A 803 30.58 31.98 -15.39
C SER A 803 31.40 30.86 -14.71
N GLN A 804 30.89 29.63 -14.68
CA GLN A 804 31.58 28.42 -14.21
C GLN A 804 31.79 27.48 -15.40
#